data_AF-A0A3D2X9R3-F1
#
_entry.id   AF-A0A3D2X9R3-F1
#
_cell.length_a   1.000
_cell.length_b   1.000
_cell.length_c   1.000
_cell.angle_alpha   90.00
_cell.angle_beta   90.00
_cell.angle_gamma   90.00
#
_symmetry.space_group_name_H-M   'P 1'
#
loop_
_entity.id
_entity.type
_entity.pdbx_description
1 polymer ?
#
loop_
_entity_poly.entity_id
_entity_poly.type
_entity_poly.pdbx_seq_one_letter_code
_entity_poly.pdbx_strand_id
1 'polypeptide(L)'
;MKLDKIRIIRTMLLIVVICFLSSSKSVFAAQTKSYDISKGNITIDKSGDYTITGKTDKNTITIKKGVSTNITLRDIEISITAASNIPILIEGGGAANFILEGESKITSQWDEGIRVKSGGKFIVSSNSTGSLEVTGGIADAGIGGSGTIIIKGGTIKAKGGQYGYGIGSGYAYQPYQEYDGEAGSITITGGNVTAIGGKDASGGIGFSSKKSTGIIEITGGTVYSTSGGSGIGDHAFECKGNKITISGGNVTAIAGAYGAGIGSSLNPNGTSVVISGGTIKADGGMGTDVYDSWSYSNDNRLRQSRQEYDIAAMSITITGGQIFADYCSVQPQNSQGQKLYLTLIPSETGKVTKITAYQKSYGSKDINSKGILSLWLPRLNSEDGKLALDVTFASGKHTKKDYLSSFDVLQGYSSSKDMVFNLSVSNLEVYADGLIYKNKIYRRNSYSIKITGSTSKNQIIVHGGKHSFEFENVTVDYTKQTDKMFFVVSGESDVLINSKKQNSIKTGGNSVGLYVGTNAKLSFAGSSNEDKLTIETFDDSYGIATPSGSIQQFGGNISITAKQNSIGIYLGNAGAFSLYNGIINGISSTQNAIYGLNYMKVNVYGGIMNMDNIGYRDESNEEVTDKSCFTISNGEINISNRMIFNTFEVTGGNINAHLLGSGIGSRIFMYQGKIVMDKFITDTTEPEYNEESNDYVIFEYITADGVSKKSALDTSTIYGGVIEETHNVTIEELKKISFGSC
;
A
#
# COMPACT_ATOMS: atom_id res chain seq x y z
N MET A 1 -31.27 18.17 72.36
CA MET A 1 -31.10 19.29 71.39
C MET A 1 -29.77 20.05 71.50
N LYS A 2 -29.41 20.69 72.62
CA LYS A 2 -28.16 21.51 72.69
C LYS A 2 -26.87 20.67 72.60
N LEU A 3 -26.79 19.53 73.27
CA LEU A 3 -25.62 18.62 73.20
C LEU A 3 -25.41 18.05 71.78
N ASP A 4 -26.49 17.72 71.08
CA ASP A 4 -26.44 16.99 69.81
C ASP A 4 -25.84 17.88 68.70
N LYS A 5 -26.19 19.18 68.68
CA LYS A 5 -25.56 20.15 67.79
C LYS A 5 -24.05 20.26 68.05
N ILE A 6 -23.60 20.25 69.31
CA ILE A 6 -22.16 20.30 69.64
C ILE A 6 -21.46 19.02 69.16
N ARG A 7 -22.12 17.85 69.26
CA ARG A 7 -21.59 16.58 68.76
C ARG A 7 -21.47 16.58 67.23
N ILE A 8 -22.52 17.01 66.51
CA ILE A 8 -22.52 17.14 65.05
C ILE A 8 -21.45 18.13 64.56
N ILE A 9 -21.35 19.31 65.20
CA ILE A 9 -20.32 20.32 64.86
C ILE A 9 -18.91 19.76 65.09
N ARG A 10 -18.66 19.03 66.19
CA ARG A 10 -17.36 18.36 66.40
C ARG A 10 -17.07 17.31 65.34
N THR A 11 -18.04 16.48 64.95
CA THR A 11 -17.85 15.48 63.88
C THR A 11 -17.59 16.14 62.53
N MET A 12 -18.32 17.20 62.16
CA MET A 12 -18.05 17.96 60.94
C MET A 12 -16.69 18.64 60.97
N LEU A 13 -16.28 19.23 62.10
CA LEU A 13 -14.96 19.85 62.22
C LEU A 13 -13.84 18.81 62.11
N LEU A 14 -14.03 17.61 62.69
CA LEU A 14 -13.08 16.50 62.55
C LEU A 14 -12.98 16.01 61.10
N ILE A 15 -14.12 15.89 60.40
CA ILE A 15 -14.16 15.53 58.97
C ILE A 15 -13.47 16.61 58.12
N VAL A 16 -13.74 17.89 58.37
CA VAL A 16 -13.07 19.01 57.68
C VAL A 16 -11.56 18.98 57.93
N VAL A 17 -11.10 18.74 59.16
CA VAL A 17 -9.67 18.59 59.47
C VAL A 17 -9.07 17.37 58.76
N ILE A 18 -9.77 16.23 58.68
CA ILE A 18 -9.33 15.05 57.92
C ILE A 18 -9.30 15.34 56.40
N CYS A 19 -10.24 16.13 55.87
CA CYS A 19 -10.24 16.59 54.47
C CYS A 19 -9.10 17.58 54.19
N PHE A 20 -8.77 18.47 55.13
CA PHE A 20 -7.60 19.35 55.01
C PHE A 20 -6.29 18.57 55.12
N LEU A 21 -6.19 17.58 56.02
CA LEU A 21 -4.99 16.73 56.15
C LEU A 21 -4.81 15.73 54.99
N SER A 22 -5.89 15.31 54.33
CA SER A 22 -5.81 14.43 53.15
C SER A 22 -5.63 15.20 51.83
N SER A 23 -6.07 16.46 51.75
CA SER A 23 -5.70 17.38 50.66
C SER A 23 -4.31 18.01 50.86
N SER A 24 -3.83 18.16 52.10
CA SER A 24 -2.45 18.55 52.39
C SER A 24 -1.43 17.41 52.24
N LYS A 25 -1.58 16.58 51.20
CA LYS A 25 -0.37 16.15 50.49
C LYS A 25 0.21 17.41 49.86
N SER A 26 1.21 18.00 50.52
CA SER A 26 2.05 19.03 49.92
C SER A 26 2.67 18.47 48.65
N VAL A 27 2.05 18.76 47.50
CA VAL A 27 2.62 18.45 46.20
C VAL A 27 3.81 19.38 46.03
N PHE A 28 4.97 18.93 46.51
CA PHE A 28 6.21 19.18 45.80
C PHE A 28 5.93 18.79 44.36
N ALA A 29 5.74 19.79 43.49
CA ALA A 29 5.71 19.55 42.05
C ALA A 29 7.02 18.81 41.73
N ALA A 30 6.91 17.59 41.23
CA ALA A 30 8.07 16.78 40.92
C ALA A 30 8.91 17.57 39.93
N GLN A 31 10.08 18.04 40.35
CA GLN A 31 10.81 19.10 39.66
C GLN A 31 11.11 18.65 38.23
N THR A 32 10.36 19.18 37.26
CA THR A 32 10.41 18.70 35.88
C THR A 32 11.81 18.93 35.33
N LYS A 33 12.49 17.84 34.99
CA LYS A 33 13.88 17.90 34.53
C LYS A 33 13.90 18.20 33.04
N SER A 34 14.22 19.44 32.71
CA SER A 34 14.45 19.86 31.34
C SER A 34 15.83 19.41 30.86
N TYR A 35 15.87 18.69 29.75
CA TYR A 35 17.07 18.31 29.02
C TYR A 35 17.01 18.83 27.58
N ASP A 36 18.19 18.99 26.98
CA ASP A 36 18.39 19.39 25.59
C ASP A 36 19.25 18.31 24.94
N ILE A 37 18.68 17.58 23.97
CA ILE A 37 19.32 16.40 23.37
C ILE A 37 20.58 16.77 22.57
N SER A 38 20.78 18.05 22.20
CA SER A 38 22.03 18.48 21.55
C SER A 38 23.26 18.32 22.47
N LYS A 39 23.05 18.35 23.80
CA LYS A 39 24.13 18.40 24.80
C LYS A 39 24.71 17.03 25.20
N GLY A 40 24.09 15.91 24.81
CA GLY A 40 24.59 14.56 25.07
C GLY A 40 23.49 13.52 25.22
N ASN A 41 23.88 12.25 25.36
CA ASN A 41 22.97 11.12 25.61
C ASN A 41 22.17 11.31 26.91
N ILE A 42 20.85 11.12 26.84
CA ILE A 42 19.95 11.21 27.99
C ILE A 42 19.64 9.80 28.50
N THR A 43 20.14 9.46 29.68
CA THR A 43 19.70 8.25 30.40
C THR A 43 18.72 8.63 31.51
N ILE A 44 17.52 8.07 31.47
CA ILE A 44 16.52 8.20 32.53
C ILE A 44 16.61 6.95 33.40
N ASP A 45 17.27 7.09 34.55
CA ASP A 45 17.50 6.06 35.56
C ASP A 45 16.47 6.09 36.72
N LYS A 46 15.65 7.15 36.78
CA LYS A 46 14.73 7.46 37.88
C LYS A 46 13.39 7.95 37.37
N SER A 47 12.33 7.38 37.90
CA SER A 47 10.94 7.80 37.69
C SER A 47 10.73 9.28 38.03
N GLY A 48 9.96 9.99 37.21
CA GLY A 48 9.67 11.41 37.39
C GLY A 48 9.03 12.03 36.15
N ASP A 49 9.06 13.36 36.08
CA ASP A 49 8.59 14.14 34.94
C ASP A 49 9.78 14.85 34.27
N TYR A 50 9.87 14.72 32.95
CA TYR A 50 10.98 15.24 32.15
C TYR A 50 10.44 16.02 30.95
N THR A 51 11.19 17.02 30.49
CA THR A 51 10.96 17.72 29.22
C THR A 51 12.22 17.61 28.38
N ILE A 52 12.12 17.19 27.13
CA ILE A 52 13.27 17.04 26.24
C ILE A 52 13.01 17.81 24.95
N THR A 53 13.97 18.66 24.58
CA THR A 53 13.95 19.50 23.38
C THR A 53 15.25 19.40 22.58
N GLY A 54 15.28 19.99 21.39
CA GLY A 54 16.52 20.24 20.65
C GLY A 54 16.83 19.24 19.53
N LYS A 55 17.97 19.43 18.87
CA LYS A 55 18.35 18.67 17.67
C LYS A 55 19.67 17.90 17.86
N THR A 56 19.76 16.70 17.31
CA THR A 56 21.00 15.90 17.27
C THR A 56 21.08 14.96 16.07
N ASP A 57 22.30 14.59 15.72
CA ASP A 57 22.71 13.60 14.72
C ASP A 57 23.25 12.29 15.34
N LYS A 58 23.41 12.25 16.67
CA LYS A 58 24.17 11.20 17.37
C LYS A 58 23.74 10.86 18.78
N ASN A 59 23.04 11.76 19.48
CA ASN A 59 22.69 11.55 20.89
C ASN A 59 21.38 10.77 21.02
N THR A 60 21.30 9.87 22.01
CA THR A 60 20.17 8.96 22.21
C THR A 60 19.43 9.22 23.53
N ILE A 61 18.20 8.72 23.64
CA ILE A 61 17.40 8.71 24.87
C ILE A 61 17.18 7.25 25.31
N THR A 62 17.62 6.90 26.53
CA THR A 62 17.44 5.55 27.10
C THR A 62 16.63 5.60 28.38
N ILE A 63 15.51 4.88 28.43
CA ILE A 63 14.67 4.69 29.62
C ILE A 63 15.00 3.32 30.23
N LYS A 64 15.50 3.34 31.48
CA LYS A 64 16.04 2.16 32.15
C LYS A 64 14.98 1.21 32.72
N LYS A 65 15.36 -0.06 32.86
CA LYS A 65 14.55 -1.09 33.55
C LYS A 65 14.12 -0.63 34.96
N GLY A 66 12.84 -0.77 35.28
CA GLY A 66 12.25 -0.39 36.57
C GLY A 66 11.80 1.07 36.68
N VAL A 67 12.09 1.91 35.68
CA VAL A 67 11.64 3.31 35.61
C VAL A 67 10.20 3.38 35.09
N SER A 68 9.38 4.25 35.68
CA SER A 68 8.08 4.66 35.13
C SER A 68 8.00 6.17 35.13
N THR A 69 7.96 6.79 33.94
CA THR A 69 8.25 8.22 33.77
C THR A 69 7.27 8.92 32.81
N ASN A 70 7.01 10.21 33.02
CA ASN A 70 6.42 11.07 31.99
C ASN A 70 7.55 11.81 31.26
N ILE A 71 7.40 11.99 29.94
CA ILE A 71 8.38 12.69 29.09
C ILE A 71 7.63 13.60 28.12
N THR A 72 7.69 14.92 28.31
CA THR A 72 7.28 15.86 27.26
C THR A 72 8.38 15.92 26.21
N LEU A 73 8.08 15.48 24.99
CA LEU A 73 8.90 15.78 23.80
C LEU A 73 8.34 17.05 23.18
N ARG A 74 9.19 18.07 23.01
CA ARG A 74 8.81 19.33 22.37
C ARG A 74 9.86 19.72 21.34
N ASP A 75 9.42 19.82 20.09
CA ASP A 75 10.24 20.27 18.95
C ASP A 75 11.62 19.58 18.90
N ILE A 76 11.61 18.24 19.07
CA ILE A 76 12.81 17.42 19.13
C ILE A 76 13.11 16.80 17.75
N GLU A 77 14.36 16.88 17.31
CA GLU A 77 14.82 16.27 16.05
C GLU A 77 16.03 15.36 16.30
N ILE A 78 15.88 14.06 16.07
CA ILE A 78 16.96 13.07 16.22
C ILE A 78 17.15 12.34 14.89
N SER A 79 18.34 12.41 14.29
CA SER A 79 18.62 11.83 12.96
C SER A 79 19.93 11.04 12.97
N ILE A 80 19.91 9.79 13.43
CA ILE A 80 21.11 8.99 13.67
C ILE A 80 21.52 8.16 12.45
N THR A 81 22.79 8.29 12.07
CA THR A 81 23.45 7.60 10.95
C THR A 81 24.36 6.44 11.38
N ALA A 82 24.68 6.35 12.67
CA ALA A 82 25.54 5.31 13.23
C ALA A 82 24.73 4.07 13.64
N ALA A 83 25.18 2.89 13.24
CA ALA A 83 24.56 1.61 13.62
C ALA A 83 24.63 1.34 15.13
N SER A 84 23.65 0.58 15.66
CA SER A 84 23.45 0.26 17.08
C SER A 84 23.10 1.45 18.01
N ASN A 85 22.98 2.67 17.48
CA ASN A 85 22.57 3.86 18.22
C ASN A 85 21.08 4.16 18.02
N ILE A 86 20.23 3.39 18.70
CA ILE A 86 18.77 3.57 18.72
C ILE A 86 18.42 4.99 19.23
N PRO A 87 17.67 5.83 18.48
CA PRO A 87 17.31 7.19 18.92
C PRO A 87 16.57 7.23 20.26
N ILE A 88 15.56 6.37 20.44
CA ILE A 88 14.89 6.14 21.73
C ILE A 88 14.82 4.65 22.05
N LEU A 89 15.49 4.23 23.13
CA LEU A 89 15.45 2.88 23.67
C LEU A 89 14.64 2.84 24.97
N ILE A 90 13.67 1.92 25.04
CA ILE A 90 13.01 1.54 26.29
C ILE A 90 13.45 0.13 26.66
N GLU A 91 14.13 0.00 27.80
CA GLU A 91 14.57 -1.30 28.32
C GLU A 91 13.40 -2.14 28.86
N GLY A 92 13.60 -3.46 28.94
CA GLY A 92 12.59 -4.39 29.43
C GLY A 92 12.23 -4.11 30.89
N GLY A 93 10.97 -3.75 31.14
CA GLY A 93 10.47 -3.30 32.44
C GLY A 93 10.66 -1.80 32.71
N GLY A 94 11.11 -1.00 31.74
CA GLY A 94 10.98 0.46 31.74
C GLY A 94 9.66 0.90 31.08
N ALA A 95 9.08 2.01 31.52
CA ALA A 95 7.84 2.55 30.99
C ALA A 95 7.91 4.07 30.85
N ALA A 96 7.51 4.59 29.69
CA ALA A 96 7.52 6.02 29.41
C ALA A 96 6.20 6.49 28.79
N ASN A 97 5.58 7.48 29.43
CA ASN A 97 4.37 8.17 28.98
C ASN A 97 4.77 9.50 28.32
N PHE A 98 4.86 9.48 27.00
CA PHE A 98 5.25 10.60 26.16
C PHE A 98 4.08 11.58 25.96
N ILE A 99 4.33 12.86 26.21
CA ILE A 99 3.44 13.96 25.86
C ILE A 99 4.09 14.68 24.68
N LEU A 100 3.40 14.75 23.54
CA LEU A 100 3.91 15.41 22.35
C LEU A 100 3.41 16.86 22.30
N GLU A 101 4.34 17.78 22.17
CA GLU A 101 4.11 19.22 21.96
C GLU A 101 4.90 19.69 20.74
N GLY A 102 4.35 20.60 19.94
CA GLY A 102 5.00 21.06 18.71
C GLY A 102 5.18 19.94 17.67
N GLU A 103 6.26 19.96 16.90
CA GLU A 103 6.54 18.98 15.85
C GLU A 103 7.83 18.22 16.11
N SER A 104 7.73 16.92 16.39
CA SER A 104 8.88 16.05 16.70
C SER A 104 9.21 15.13 15.53
N LYS A 105 10.50 14.93 15.24
CA LYS A 105 10.96 14.03 14.18
C LYS A 105 12.11 13.14 14.65
N ILE A 106 11.99 11.84 14.37
CA ILE A 106 13.00 10.84 14.69
C ILE A 106 13.33 10.04 13.42
N THR A 107 14.60 9.80 13.17
CA THR A 107 15.10 9.03 12.04
C THR A 107 16.33 8.23 12.45
N SER A 108 16.38 6.98 12.01
CA SER A 108 17.47 6.04 12.21
C SER A 108 17.81 5.40 10.86
N GLN A 109 19.09 5.17 10.56
CA GLN A 109 19.50 4.47 9.34
C GLN A 109 19.58 2.94 9.49
N TRP A 110 19.72 2.42 10.72
CA TRP A 110 20.17 1.04 10.98
C TRP A 110 19.41 0.27 12.08
N ASP A 111 18.53 0.94 12.81
CA ASP A 111 17.77 0.40 13.96
C ASP A 111 16.35 0.99 13.94
N GLU A 112 15.40 0.52 14.75
CA GLU A 112 14.11 1.23 14.89
C GLU A 112 14.32 2.68 15.35
N GLY A 113 13.48 3.60 14.87
CA GLY A 113 13.48 4.97 15.41
C GLY A 113 13.11 4.99 16.90
N ILE A 114 12.23 4.08 17.34
CA ILE A 114 11.95 3.80 18.75
C ILE A 114 11.91 2.29 18.98
N ARG A 115 12.86 1.72 19.76
CA ARG A 115 12.92 0.29 20.11
C ARG A 115 12.42 0.06 21.53
N VAL A 116 11.33 -0.71 21.67
CA VAL A 116 10.74 -1.12 22.95
C VAL A 116 11.06 -2.60 23.21
N LYS A 117 11.93 -2.90 24.17
CA LYS A 117 12.31 -4.30 24.49
C LYS A 117 11.19 -5.02 25.25
N SER A 118 11.15 -6.36 25.20
CA SER A 118 10.15 -7.21 25.89
C SER A 118 9.92 -6.78 27.34
N GLY A 119 8.64 -6.61 27.72
CA GLY A 119 8.21 -6.08 29.02
C GLY A 119 8.37 -4.56 29.22
N GLY A 120 9.03 -3.84 28.31
CA GLY A 120 9.08 -2.37 28.27
C GLY A 120 7.81 -1.76 27.67
N LYS A 121 7.54 -0.47 27.93
CA LYS A 121 6.31 0.22 27.51
C LYS A 121 6.54 1.62 26.92
N PHE A 122 6.23 1.78 25.64
CA PHE A 122 6.05 3.09 24.98
C PHE A 122 4.57 3.48 25.06
N ILE A 123 4.27 4.65 25.61
CA ILE A 123 2.89 5.14 25.75
C ILE A 123 2.83 6.57 25.24
N VAL A 124 2.03 6.85 24.21
CA VAL A 124 1.67 8.23 23.84
C VAL A 124 0.44 8.65 24.64
N SER A 125 0.58 9.74 25.38
CA SER A 125 -0.47 10.32 26.22
C SER A 125 -1.67 10.80 25.40
N SER A 126 -2.86 10.73 25.98
CA SER A 126 -4.07 11.38 25.45
C SER A 126 -3.98 12.90 25.42
N ASN A 127 -3.05 13.47 26.19
CA ASN A 127 -2.84 14.91 26.30
C ASN A 127 -1.88 15.45 25.22
N SER A 128 -1.31 14.56 24.39
CA SER A 128 -0.43 14.93 23.28
C SER A 128 -1.22 15.71 22.21
N THR A 129 -0.81 16.96 21.97
CA THR A 129 -1.39 17.85 20.96
C THR A 129 -0.49 18.00 19.74
N GLY A 130 0.82 17.76 19.91
CA GLY A 130 1.82 17.80 18.85
C GLY A 130 1.87 16.56 17.96
N SER A 131 2.83 16.58 17.02
CA SER A 131 3.12 15.50 16.10
C SER A 131 4.42 14.78 16.42
N LEU A 132 4.53 13.52 15.98
CA LEU A 132 5.75 12.72 16.01
C LEU A 132 5.86 11.92 14.70
N GLU A 133 6.77 12.29 13.82
CA GLU A 133 7.21 11.45 12.71
C GLU A 133 8.41 10.58 13.15
N VAL A 134 8.36 9.29 12.88
CA VAL A 134 9.42 8.32 13.20
C VAL A 134 9.75 7.48 11.99
N THR A 135 11.01 7.37 11.62
CA THR A 135 11.50 6.52 10.52
C THR A 135 12.57 5.56 11.03
N GLY A 136 12.39 4.26 10.81
CA GLY A 136 13.36 3.21 11.12
C GLY A 136 14.39 2.97 10.02
N GLY A 137 15.44 2.22 10.35
CA GLY A 137 16.44 1.73 9.39
C GLY A 137 15.88 0.70 8.40
N ILE A 138 16.70 0.27 7.44
CA ILE A 138 16.29 -0.51 6.25
C ILE A 138 15.44 -1.76 6.60
N ALA A 139 15.84 -2.50 7.65
CA ALA A 139 15.14 -3.71 8.12
C ALA A 139 14.18 -3.46 9.29
N ASP A 140 14.09 -2.22 9.77
CA ASP A 140 13.61 -1.89 11.10
C ASP A 140 12.34 -1.05 11.08
N ALA A 141 11.54 -1.19 12.14
CA ALA A 141 10.28 -0.51 12.25
C ALA A 141 10.43 0.98 12.62
N GLY A 142 9.41 1.79 12.32
CA GLY A 142 9.33 3.16 12.82
C GLY A 142 9.29 3.16 14.35
N ILE A 143 8.25 2.54 14.91
CA ILE A 143 8.09 2.34 16.36
C ILE A 143 7.88 0.84 16.60
N GLY A 144 8.83 0.17 17.25
CA GLY A 144 8.88 -1.30 17.27
C GLY A 144 9.53 -1.95 18.47
N GLY A 145 9.99 -3.18 18.25
CA GLY A 145 10.45 -4.11 19.29
C GLY A 145 9.31 -4.90 19.96
N SER A 146 9.69 -5.92 20.74
CA SER A 146 8.79 -6.89 21.38
C SER A 146 8.07 -6.41 22.65
N GLY A 147 8.14 -5.11 22.96
CA GLY A 147 7.46 -4.51 24.11
C GLY A 147 5.97 -4.21 23.88
N THR A 148 5.43 -3.32 24.72
CA THR A 148 4.07 -2.79 24.59
C THR A 148 4.10 -1.36 24.05
N ILE A 149 3.37 -1.13 22.96
CA ILE A 149 3.17 0.16 22.29
C ILE A 149 1.71 0.59 22.50
N ILE A 150 1.47 1.73 23.15
CA ILE A 150 0.12 2.26 23.42
C ILE A 150 0.00 3.67 22.87
N ILE A 151 -0.98 3.93 21.99
CA ILE A 151 -1.24 5.27 21.43
C ILE A 151 -2.63 5.75 21.85
N LYS A 152 -2.69 6.86 22.59
CA LYS A 152 -3.95 7.42 23.13
C LYS A 152 -4.29 8.81 22.58
N GLY A 153 -3.37 9.46 21.90
CA GLY A 153 -3.45 10.87 21.47
C GLY A 153 -2.29 11.25 20.56
N GLY A 154 -2.18 12.55 20.21
CA GLY A 154 -1.19 13.08 19.28
C GLY A 154 -1.43 12.72 17.80
N THR A 155 -0.57 13.22 16.93
CA THR A 155 -0.47 12.79 15.53
C THR A 155 0.82 11.99 15.33
N ILE A 156 0.70 10.70 15.05
CA ILE A 156 1.83 9.78 14.90
C ILE A 156 1.98 9.40 13.43
N LYS A 157 3.16 9.58 12.85
CA LYS A 157 3.52 9.05 11.52
C LYS A 157 4.73 8.14 11.65
N ALA A 158 4.50 6.83 11.69
CA ALA A 158 5.56 5.84 11.86
C ALA A 158 5.82 5.12 10.53
N LYS A 159 7.08 5.15 10.08
CA LYS A 159 7.59 4.55 8.85
C LYS A 159 8.64 3.49 9.18
N GLY A 160 8.47 2.28 8.68
CA GLY A 160 9.57 1.33 8.61
C GLY A 160 10.54 1.68 7.46
N GLY A 161 11.73 1.07 7.48
CA GLY A 161 12.54 0.97 6.27
C GLY A 161 11.95 -0.01 5.24
N GLN A 162 12.69 -0.31 4.19
CA GLN A 162 12.31 -1.15 3.05
C GLN A 162 11.61 -2.48 3.42
N TYR A 163 12.10 -3.16 4.47
CA TYR A 163 11.57 -4.42 5.00
C TYR A 163 10.92 -4.25 6.39
N GLY A 164 10.90 -3.03 6.92
CA GLY A 164 10.51 -2.71 8.29
C GLY A 164 9.03 -2.36 8.44
N TYR A 165 8.47 -2.67 9.61
CA TYR A 165 7.08 -2.37 9.95
C TYR A 165 6.82 -0.87 10.18
N GLY A 166 5.61 -0.38 9.89
CA GLY A 166 5.23 0.97 10.31
C GLY A 166 5.21 1.08 11.84
N ILE A 167 4.43 0.21 12.49
CA ILE A 167 4.41 0.02 13.95
C ILE A 167 4.42 -1.48 14.28
N GLY A 168 5.31 -1.88 15.19
CA GLY A 168 5.47 -3.26 15.66
C GLY A 168 6.82 -3.87 15.28
N SER A 169 6.90 -5.20 15.15
CA SER A 169 8.16 -5.88 14.83
C SER A 169 8.00 -7.26 14.19
N GLY A 170 8.87 -7.53 13.23
CA GLY A 170 8.94 -8.78 12.50
C GLY A 170 9.79 -8.56 11.26
N TYR A 171 10.40 -9.62 10.76
CA TYR A 171 11.27 -9.54 9.59
C TYR A 171 10.50 -10.00 8.35
N ALA A 172 10.42 -9.11 7.36
CA ALA A 172 9.66 -9.31 6.13
C ALA A 172 10.33 -10.28 5.16
N TYR A 173 11.66 -10.27 5.09
CA TYR A 173 12.44 -10.81 3.98
C TYR A 173 13.72 -11.49 4.48
N GLN A 174 13.66 -12.80 4.72
CA GLN A 174 14.60 -13.84 4.26
C GLN A 174 14.17 -15.20 4.86
N PRO A 175 14.27 -16.32 4.13
CA PRO A 175 14.07 -17.65 4.70
C PRO A 175 15.22 -18.10 5.63
N TYR A 176 16.38 -17.42 5.60
CA TYR A 176 17.60 -17.81 6.33
C TYR A 176 17.98 -16.92 7.54
N GLN A 177 17.36 -15.75 7.71
CA GLN A 177 17.46 -14.99 8.96
C GLN A 177 16.10 -15.00 9.66
N GLU A 178 15.99 -15.77 10.74
CA GLU A 178 14.77 -15.82 11.54
C GLU A 178 14.66 -14.60 12.46
N TYR A 179 13.50 -13.94 12.46
CA TYR A 179 13.13 -13.08 13.59
C TYR A 179 12.83 -13.97 14.81
N ASP A 180 13.90 -14.29 15.55
CA ASP A 180 13.87 -15.02 16.82
C ASP A 180 13.35 -14.16 18.00
N GLY A 181 12.84 -12.95 17.71
CA GLY A 181 12.17 -12.10 18.69
C GLY A 181 10.75 -12.57 19.02
N GLU A 182 10.28 -12.26 20.23
CA GLU A 182 8.86 -12.38 20.59
C GLU A 182 8.05 -11.31 19.85
N ALA A 183 6.79 -11.60 19.51
CA ALA A 183 5.83 -10.55 19.17
C ALA A 183 5.41 -9.76 20.42
N GLY A 184 5.26 -8.45 20.26
CA GLY A 184 4.83 -7.54 21.32
C GLY A 184 3.31 -7.32 21.36
N SER A 185 2.91 -6.13 21.81
CA SER A 185 1.51 -5.68 21.82
C SER A 185 1.35 -4.24 21.37
N ILE A 186 0.36 -3.98 20.52
CA ILE A 186 0.00 -2.65 20.00
C ILE A 186 -1.45 -2.36 20.42
N THR A 187 -1.66 -1.25 21.14
CA THR A 187 -2.99 -0.81 21.57
C THR A 187 -3.22 0.65 21.14
N ILE A 188 -4.17 0.88 20.22
CA ILE A 188 -4.57 2.22 19.80
C ILE A 188 -5.95 2.55 20.39
N THR A 189 -6.03 3.61 21.18
CA THR A 189 -7.28 4.09 21.81
C THR A 189 -7.67 5.50 21.38
N GLY A 190 -6.82 6.20 20.64
CA GLY A 190 -6.99 7.60 20.28
C GLY A 190 -5.81 8.14 19.47
N GLY A 191 -5.88 9.43 19.12
CA GLY A 191 -4.91 10.08 18.23
C GLY A 191 -5.23 9.89 16.74
N ASN A 192 -4.34 10.43 15.91
CA ASN A 192 -4.31 10.23 14.46
C ASN A 192 -3.03 9.46 14.13
N VAL A 193 -3.17 8.20 13.71
CA VAL A 193 -2.05 7.26 13.53
C VAL A 193 -1.93 6.90 12.05
N THR A 194 -0.82 7.29 11.44
CA THR A 194 -0.40 6.88 10.11
C THR A 194 0.76 5.91 10.26
N ALA A 195 0.56 4.66 9.87
CA ALA A 195 1.59 3.64 9.86
C ALA A 195 1.91 3.23 8.41
N ILE A 196 3.18 3.25 8.05
CA ILE A 196 3.67 2.93 6.70
C ILE A 196 4.76 1.88 6.86
N GLY A 197 4.45 0.63 6.52
CA GLY A 197 5.47 -0.39 6.34
C GLY A 197 6.22 -0.19 5.03
N GLY A 198 7.47 -0.62 4.97
CA GLY A 198 8.26 -0.68 3.74
C GLY A 198 7.59 -1.45 2.59
N LYS A 199 7.99 -1.09 1.37
CA LYS A 199 7.47 -1.63 0.10
C LYS A 199 7.69 -3.13 -0.08
N ASP A 200 8.72 -3.69 0.56
CA ASP A 200 9.12 -5.07 0.35
C ASP A 200 8.70 -5.90 1.57
N ALA A 201 7.49 -6.45 1.49
CA ALA A 201 6.99 -7.53 2.37
C ALA A 201 6.74 -7.20 3.86
N SER A 202 6.81 -5.93 4.29
CA SER A 202 6.49 -5.56 5.68
C SER A 202 4.98 -5.46 5.98
N GLY A 203 4.59 -5.39 7.25
CA GLY A 203 3.23 -4.99 7.65
C GLY A 203 3.14 -3.53 8.10
N GLY A 204 2.00 -2.88 7.88
CA GLY A 204 1.78 -1.49 8.31
C GLY A 204 1.73 -1.38 9.84
N ILE A 205 0.85 -2.16 10.47
CA ILE A 205 0.76 -2.33 11.93
C ILE A 205 0.72 -3.81 12.24
N GLY A 206 1.66 -4.33 13.04
CA GLY A 206 1.55 -5.70 13.56
C GLY A 206 2.89 -6.38 13.85
N PHE A 207 2.88 -7.70 13.86
CA PHE A 207 4.04 -8.50 14.22
C PHE A 207 4.20 -9.74 13.33
N SER A 208 5.44 -10.12 13.03
CA SER A 208 5.77 -11.41 12.44
C SER A 208 6.83 -12.12 13.30
N SER A 209 6.37 -13.00 14.20
CA SER A 209 7.20 -13.82 15.09
C SER A 209 6.86 -15.30 15.00
N LYS A 210 7.90 -16.15 14.95
CA LYS A 210 7.78 -17.61 15.08
C LYS A 210 7.57 -18.07 16.54
N LYS A 211 7.82 -17.20 17.55
CA LYS A 211 7.75 -17.55 18.98
C LYS A 211 6.37 -17.32 19.60
N SER A 212 5.74 -16.16 19.35
CA SER A 212 4.49 -15.77 19.99
C SER A 212 3.52 -15.08 19.04
N THR A 213 2.21 -15.25 19.29
CA THR A 213 1.14 -14.56 18.56
C THR A 213 1.13 -13.09 18.97
N GLY A 214 1.21 -12.18 18.00
CA GLY A 214 1.14 -10.74 18.26
C GLY A 214 -0.24 -10.29 18.71
N ILE A 215 -0.32 -9.21 19.49
CA ILE A 215 -1.59 -8.64 19.95
C ILE A 215 -1.77 -7.24 19.35
N ILE A 216 -2.85 -7.06 18.59
CA ILE A 216 -3.23 -5.78 17.98
C ILE A 216 -4.65 -5.44 18.45
N GLU A 217 -4.79 -4.34 19.20
CA GLU A 217 -6.09 -3.86 19.69
C GLU A 217 -6.33 -2.42 19.24
N ILE A 218 -7.42 -2.19 18.48
CA ILE A 218 -7.86 -0.85 18.08
C ILE A 218 -9.23 -0.58 18.68
N THR A 219 -9.28 0.41 19.56
CA THR A 219 -10.49 0.78 20.32
C THR A 219 -10.95 2.21 20.05
N GLY A 220 -10.19 3.01 19.29
CA GLY A 220 -10.48 4.41 19.03
C GLY A 220 -9.41 5.08 18.17
N GLY A 221 -9.59 6.37 17.90
CA GLY A 221 -8.68 7.16 17.05
C GLY A 221 -9.00 7.08 15.55
N THR A 222 -8.21 7.78 14.75
CA THR A 222 -8.14 7.58 13.29
C THR A 222 -6.86 6.79 13.01
N VAL A 223 -6.97 5.66 12.32
CA VAL A 223 -5.84 4.78 11.98
C VAL A 223 -5.81 4.59 10.47
N TYR A 224 -4.72 5.01 9.85
CA TYR A 224 -4.38 4.69 8.47
C TYR A 224 -3.14 3.80 8.46
N SER A 225 -3.23 2.66 7.80
CA SER A 225 -2.16 1.67 7.75
C SER A 225 -1.98 1.16 6.32
N THR A 226 -0.74 1.22 5.81
CA THR A 226 -0.37 0.75 4.47
C THR A 226 1.03 0.14 4.48
N SER A 227 1.33 -0.78 3.56
CA SER A 227 2.60 -1.50 3.51
C SER A 227 2.76 -2.34 2.23
N GLY A 228 3.97 -2.85 1.99
CA GLY A 228 4.24 -3.87 0.97
C GLY A 228 3.56 -5.22 1.21
N GLY A 229 3.21 -5.53 2.46
CA GLY A 229 2.42 -6.67 2.89
C GLY A 229 1.11 -6.23 3.56
N SER A 230 0.64 -7.01 4.55
CA SER A 230 -0.66 -6.82 5.20
C SER A 230 -0.79 -5.49 5.94
N GLY A 231 -1.87 -4.75 5.65
CA GLY A 231 -2.09 -3.40 6.18
C GLY A 231 -2.12 -3.37 7.71
N ILE A 232 -2.86 -4.29 8.34
CA ILE A 232 -2.82 -4.55 9.79
C ILE A 232 -2.70 -6.06 10.03
N GLY A 233 -1.53 -6.54 10.46
CA GLY A 233 -1.28 -7.94 10.86
C GLY A 233 0.14 -8.44 10.54
N ASP A 234 0.23 -9.67 10.06
CA ASP A 234 1.48 -10.42 9.78
C ASP A 234 1.75 -10.59 8.28
N HIS A 235 3.01 -10.92 7.96
CA HIS A 235 3.45 -11.23 6.61
C HIS A 235 4.17 -12.59 6.43
N ALA A 236 4.87 -13.11 7.44
CA ALA A 236 5.78 -14.25 7.25
C ALA A 236 5.15 -15.63 7.54
N PHE A 237 5.31 -16.56 6.59
CA PHE A 237 4.73 -17.91 6.45
C PHE A 237 4.69 -18.83 7.68
N GLU A 238 5.57 -18.64 8.65
CA GLU A 238 5.76 -19.53 9.82
C GLU A 238 5.46 -18.85 11.16
N CYS A 239 4.89 -17.64 11.12
CA CYS A 239 4.55 -16.92 12.33
C CYS A 239 3.41 -17.59 13.11
N LYS A 240 3.28 -17.25 14.40
CA LYS A 240 2.12 -17.63 15.22
C LYS A 240 0.90 -16.72 14.99
N GLY A 241 0.89 -15.98 13.89
CA GLY A 241 -0.13 -15.01 13.52
C GLY A 241 -0.31 -13.84 14.49
N ASN A 242 -1.38 -13.08 14.30
CA ASN A 242 -1.84 -12.01 15.19
C ASN A 242 -3.25 -12.24 15.71
N LYS A 243 -3.49 -11.88 16.97
CA LYS A 243 -4.83 -11.66 17.52
C LYS A 243 -5.20 -10.19 17.29
N ILE A 244 -6.04 -9.94 16.29
CA ILE A 244 -6.47 -8.61 15.88
C ILE A 244 -7.88 -8.36 16.43
N THR A 245 -8.04 -7.33 17.25
CA THR A 245 -9.33 -6.94 17.86
C THR A 245 -9.64 -5.49 17.56
N ILE A 246 -10.74 -5.23 16.85
CA ILE A 246 -11.23 -3.88 16.54
C ILE A 246 -12.59 -3.66 17.18
N SER A 247 -12.70 -2.64 18.03
CA SER A 247 -13.91 -2.30 18.79
C SER A 247 -14.31 -0.82 18.66
N GLY A 248 -13.62 -0.05 17.82
CA GLY A 248 -13.85 1.38 17.64
C GLY A 248 -12.82 2.01 16.73
N GLY A 249 -12.90 3.34 16.61
CA GLY A 249 -12.06 4.14 15.73
C GLY A 249 -12.52 4.19 14.27
N ASN A 250 -11.80 4.95 13.47
CA ASN A 250 -11.92 5.03 12.01
C ASN A 250 -10.65 4.43 11.40
N VAL A 251 -10.74 3.20 10.89
CA VAL A 251 -9.62 2.38 10.45
C VAL A 251 -9.63 2.27 8.93
N THR A 252 -8.53 2.60 8.27
CA THR A 252 -8.28 2.30 6.87
C THR A 252 -7.00 1.48 6.80
N ALA A 253 -7.11 0.24 6.31
CA ALA A 253 -6.02 -0.71 6.26
C ALA A 253 -5.91 -1.24 4.83
N ILE A 254 -4.82 -0.88 4.16
CA ILE A 254 -4.55 -1.19 2.75
C ILE A 254 -3.31 -2.07 2.72
N ALA A 255 -3.31 -3.12 1.91
CA ALA A 255 -2.19 -4.03 1.79
C ALA A 255 -1.50 -3.98 0.42
N GLY A 256 -0.22 -4.36 0.42
CA GLY A 256 0.56 -4.66 -0.77
C GLY A 256 0.53 -6.16 -1.10
N ALA A 257 1.52 -6.61 -1.87
CA ALA A 257 1.57 -7.91 -2.51
C ALA A 257 1.26 -9.13 -1.60
N TYR A 258 0.30 -9.96 -2.02
CA TYR A 258 -0.37 -11.06 -1.29
C TYR A 258 -0.80 -10.74 0.17
N GLY A 259 -0.87 -9.47 0.56
CA GLY A 259 -1.17 -9.02 1.91
C GLY A 259 -2.67 -8.84 2.13
N ALA A 260 -3.14 -9.15 3.33
CA ALA A 260 -4.52 -8.86 3.71
C ALA A 260 -4.66 -7.42 4.22
N GLY A 261 -5.74 -6.73 3.86
CA GLY A 261 -6.03 -5.40 4.39
C GLY A 261 -6.03 -5.42 5.92
N ILE A 262 -6.74 -6.38 6.52
CA ILE A 262 -6.65 -6.73 7.94
C ILE A 262 -6.44 -8.24 8.08
N GLY A 263 -5.28 -8.66 8.58
CA GLY A 263 -4.97 -10.06 8.82
C GLY A 263 -3.56 -10.48 8.43
N SER A 264 -3.44 -11.76 8.14
CA SER A 264 -2.26 -12.45 7.64
C SER A 264 -2.16 -12.36 6.12
N SER A 265 -0.96 -12.25 5.57
CA SER A 265 -0.74 -12.68 4.18
C SER A 265 -0.75 -14.21 4.09
N LEU A 266 -0.90 -14.74 2.87
CA LEU A 266 -0.38 -16.02 2.37
C LEU A 266 -0.75 -17.36 3.02
N ASN A 267 -0.89 -17.47 4.34
CA ASN A 267 -1.43 -18.63 5.04
C ASN A 267 -1.84 -18.20 6.46
N PRO A 268 -3.14 -18.20 6.82
CA PRO A 268 -3.63 -17.51 8.01
C PRO A 268 -3.36 -18.18 9.37
N ASN A 269 -2.27 -18.94 9.49
CA ASN A 269 -1.94 -19.78 10.63
C ASN A 269 -1.79 -18.97 11.93
N GLY A 270 -2.67 -19.23 12.90
CA GLY A 270 -2.70 -18.55 14.20
C GLY A 270 -3.40 -17.17 14.19
N THR A 271 -3.63 -16.58 13.02
CA THR A 271 -4.27 -15.25 12.93
C THR A 271 -5.78 -15.33 13.16
N SER A 272 -6.29 -14.42 13.98
CA SER A 272 -7.71 -14.31 14.35
C SER A 272 -8.15 -12.85 14.34
N VAL A 273 -9.28 -12.57 13.70
CA VAL A 273 -9.83 -11.22 13.55
C VAL A 273 -11.18 -11.15 14.27
N VAL A 274 -11.31 -10.21 15.21
CA VAL A 274 -12.54 -9.93 15.95
C VAL A 274 -12.94 -8.47 15.76
N ILE A 275 -14.10 -8.22 15.14
CA ILE A 275 -14.63 -6.88 14.89
C ILE A 275 -15.96 -6.70 15.64
N SER A 276 -16.07 -5.63 16.41
CA SER A 276 -17.20 -5.34 17.30
C SER A 276 -17.64 -3.87 17.26
N GLY A 277 -16.98 -3.04 16.46
CA GLY A 277 -17.23 -1.61 16.35
C GLY A 277 -16.19 -0.94 15.44
N GLY A 278 -16.35 0.35 15.22
CA GLY A 278 -15.53 1.16 14.33
C GLY A 278 -16.19 1.42 12.98
N THR A 279 -15.64 2.39 12.26
CA THR A 279 -15.77 2.50 10.80
C THR A 279 -14.48 1.94 10.20
N ILE A 280 -14.58 0.93 9.34
CA ILE A 280 -13.44 0.17 8.84
C ILE A 280 -13.51 0.11 7.31
N LYS A 281 -12.41 0.43 6.64
CA LYS A 281 -12.12 -0.02 5.28
C LYS A 281 -10.92 -0.96 5.34
N ALA A 282 -11.07 -2.16 4.79
CA ALA A 282 -9.96 -3.06 4.48
C ALA A 282 -9.86 -3.21 2.95
N ASP A 283 -8.63 -3.29 2.41
CA ASP A 283 -8.35 -3.38 0.97
C ASP A 283 -7.21 -4.39 0.77
N GLY A 284 -7.53 -5.55 0.21
CA GLY A 284 -6.60 -6.67 0.02
C GLY A 284 -5.64 -6.46 -1.14
N GLY A 285 -4.34 -6.59 -0.89
CA GLY A 285 -3.31 -6.34 -1.87
C GLY A 285 -3.00 -7.57 -2.71
N MET A 286 -3.57 -7.66 -3.91
CA MET A 286 -3.43 -8.84 -4.77
C MET A 286 -2.01 -9.04 -5.34
N GLY A 287 -1.16 -8.01 -5.29
CA GLY A 287 0.12 -7.93 -6.00
C GLY A 287 1.03 -9.17 -5.89
N THR A 288 1.84 -9.46 -6.91
CA THR A 288 2.91 -10.48 -6.81
C THR A 288 4.33 -9.94 -6.83
N ASP A 289 4.51 -8.65 -7.14
CA ASP A 289 5.82 -8.05 -7.46
C ASP A 289 6.95 -8.32 -6.48
N VAL A 290 6.66 -8.15 -5.20
CA VAL A 290 7.64 -8.25 -4.12
C VAL A 290 8.30 -9.64 -4.06
N TYR A 291 7.68 -10.66 -4.67
CA TYR A 291 8.03 -12.08 -4.53
C TYR A 291 8.71 -12.71 -5.75
N ASP A 292 8.91 -11.95 -6.83
CA ASP A 292 9.84 -12.31 -7.91
C ASP A 292 11.20 -11.57 -7.76
N SER A 293 11.46 -11.06 -6.56
CA SER A 293 12.79 -11.16 -5.95
C SER A 293 13.16 -12.66 -5.80
N TRP A 294 14.42 -13.02 -6.02
CA TRP A 294 14.89 -14.41 -6.19
C TRP A 294 14.57 -15.30 -4.99
N SER A 295 14.63 -14.72 -3.79
CA SER A 295 14.42 -15.42 -2.52
C SER A 295 13.03 -16.04 -2.37
N TYR A 296 12.05 -15.59 -3.17
CA TYR A 296 10.65 -16.01 -3.01
C TYR A 296 10.09 -16.85 -4.16
N SER A 297 10.54 -16.67 -5.40
CA SER A 297 10.09 -17.47 -6.57
C SER A 297 10.31 -18.99 -6.41
N ASN A 298 11.26 -19.39 -5.55
CA ASN A 298 11.58 -20.78 -5.22
C ASN A 298 10.75 -21.39 -4.07
N ASP A 299 9.99 -20.59 -3.33
CA ASP A 299 9.19 -21.11 -2.21
C ASP A 299 7.88 -21.76 -2.70
N ASN A 300 7.75 -23.08 -2.53
CA ASN A 300 6.54 -23.81 -2.91
C ASN A 300 5.29 -23.39 -2.11
N ARG A 301 5.43 -22.62 -1.01
CA ARG A 301 4.31 -21.99 -0.28
C ARG A 301 3.69 -20.82 -1.06
N LEU A 302 4.47 -20.10 -1.87
CA LEU A 302 3.99 -19.03 -2.74
C LEU A 302 3.32 -19.51 -4.03
N ARG A 303 3.56 -20.77 -4.39
CA ARG A 303 2.96 -21.45 -5.56
C ARG A 303 1.53 -21.94 -5.28
N GLN A 304 0.93 -21.53 -4.15
CA GLN A 304 -0.47 -21.78 -3.80
C GLN A 304 -1.40 -20.77 -4.49
N SER A 305 -2.71 -21.02 -4.47
CA SER A 305 -3.71 -20.08 -4.97
C SER A 305 -3.61 -18.73 -4.25
N ARG A 306 -3.55 -17.63 -5.02
CA ARG A 306 -3.41 -16.25 -4.51
C ARG A 306 -4.45 -15.95 -3.42
N GLN A 307 -4.00 -15.28 -2.36
CA GLN A 307 -4.85 -14.91 -1.23
C GLN A 307 -5.21 -13.44 -1.32
N GLU A 308 -6.31 -13.20 -2.02
CA GLU A 308 -6.80 -11.88 -2.42
C GLU A 308 -7.94 -11.47 -1.46
N TYR A 309 -7.58 -11.21 -0.20
CA TYR A 309 -8.54 -11.00 0.89
C TYR A 309 -8.39 -9.63 1.55
N ASP A 310 -9.48 -8.89 1.65
CA ASP A 310 -9.56 -7.69 2.48
C ASP A 310 -9.39 -8.06 3.97
N ILE A 311 -9.93 -9.22 4.38
CA ILE A 311 -9.76 -9.75 5.74
C ILE A 311 -9.32 -11.22 5.71
N ALA A 312 -8.16 -11.53 6.31
CA ALA A 312 -7.60 -12.89 6.34
C ALA A 312 -7.29 -13.39 7.76
N ALA A 313 -7.89 -14.52 8.14
CA ALA A 313 -7.68 -15.19 9.42
C ALA A 313 -8.16 -16.65 9.39
N MET A 314 -7.76 -17.47 10.37
CA MET A 314 -8.41 -18.77 10.64
C MET A 314 -9.87 -18.58 11.05
N SER A 315 -10.16 -17.47 11.73
CA SER A 315 -11.48 -17.11 12.22
C SER A 315 -11.71 -15.59 12.11
N ILE A 316 -12.82 -15.23 11.47
CA ILE A 316 -13.27 -13.84 11.34
C ILE A 316 -14.61 -13.72 12.08
N THR A 317 -14.58 -13.11 13.26
CA THR A 317 -15.76 -12.92 14.12
C THR A 317 -16.23 -11.47 14.03
N ILE A 318 -17.45 -11.24 13.57
CA ILE A 318 -18.03 -9.89 13.46
C ILE A 318 -19.31 -9.80 14.31
N THR A 319 -19.39 -8.80 15.17
CA THR A 319 -20.58 -8.50 16.02
C THR A 319 -20.98 -7.03 15.98
N GLY A 320 -20.26 -6.20 15.22
CA GLY A 320 -20.45 -4.77 15.15
C GLY A 320 -19.53 -4.11 14.11
N GLY A 321 -19.67 -2.79 13.97
CA GLY A 321 -18.87 -1.97 13.05
C GLY A 321 -19.52 -1.79 11.68
N GLN A 322 -19.15 -0.68 11.04
CA GLN A 322 -19.37 -0.42 9.62
C GLN A 322 -18.11 -0.86 8.89
N ILE A 323 -18.19 -1.84 8.00
CA ILE A 323 -17.03 -2.50 7.40
C ILE A 323 -17.19 -2.54 5.88
N PHE A 324 -16.26 -1.90 5.17
CA PHE A 324 -16.10 -2.01 3.73
C PHE A 324 -14.97 -3.00 3.44
N ALA A 325 -15.36 -4.16 2.95
CA ALA A 325 -14.56 -5.33 2.57
C ALA A 325 -15.49 -6.27 1.79
N ASP A 326 -15.03 -6.87 0.70
CA ASP A 326 -15.77 -7.84 -0.11
C ASP A 326 -15.24 -9.27 0.11
N TYR A 327 -13.92 -9.45 0.12
CA TYR A 327 -13.27 -10.75 0.11
C TYR A 327 -12.68 -11.13 1.48
N CYS A 328 -13.06 -12.29 2.00
CA CYS A 328 -12.64 -12.80 3.30
C CYS A 328 -12.12 -14.23 3.19
N SER A 329 -11.00 -14.57 3.85
CA SER A 329 -10.37 -15.91 3.77
C SER A 329 -11.26 -17.04 4.27
N VAL A 330 -12.14 -16.73 5.22
CA VAL A 330 -13.20 -17.60 5.73
C VAL A 330 -14.50 -16.82 5.79
N GLN A 331 -15.63 -17.49 5.58
CA GLN A 331 -16.95 -16.85 5.76
C GLN A 331 -17.05 -16.24 7.17
N PRO A 332 -17.22 -14.92 7.31
CA PRO A 332 -17.33 -14.29 8.63
C PRO A 332 -18.53 -14.81 9.41
N GLN A 333 -18.40 -14.91 10.73
CA GLN A 333 -19.43 -15.42 11.63
C GLN A 333 -19.67 -14.45 12.79
N ASN A 334 -20.85 -14.49 13.41
CA ASN A 334 -21.03 -13.86 14.72
C ASN A 334 -20.59 -14.79 15.86
N SER A 335 -20.65 -14.30 17.10
CA SER A 335 -20.32 -15.06 18.32
C SER A 335 -21.21 -16.30 18.59
N GLN A 336 -22.21 -16.57 17.73
CA GLN A 336 -23.06 -17.77 17.76
C GLN A 336 -22.80 -18.70 16.55
N GLY A 337 -21.73 -18.47 15.79
CA GLY A 337 -21.38 -19.26 14.59
C GLY A 337 -22.26 -19.00 13.37
N GLN A 338 -23.16 -18.02 13.41
CA GLN A 338 -24.05 -17.72 12.29
C GLN A 338 -23.27 -17.01 11.18
N LYS A 339 -23.28 -17.58 9.96
CA LYS A 339 -22.64 -17.00 8.76
C LYS A 339 -23.19 -15.61 8.45
N LEU A 340 -22.30 -14.66 8.20
CA LEU A 340 -22.59 -13.25 7.92
C LEU A 340 -22.29 -12.88 6.47
N TYR A 341 -23.02 -11.90 5.95
CA TYR A 341 -22.91 -11.39 4.59
C TYR A 341 -22.90 -9.87 4.58
N LEU A 342 -22.09 -9.27 3.70
CA LEU A 342 -22.06 -7.85 3.45
C LEU A 342 -23.45 -7.34 3.06
N THR A 343 -23.94 -6.31 3.75
CA THR A 343 -25.27 -5.73 3.56
C THR A 343 -25.16 -4.20 3.52
N LEU A 344 -25.35 -3.62 2.32
CA LEU A 344 -25.29 -2.17 2.11
C LEU A 344 -26.69 -1.54 2.28
N ILE A 345 -26.82 -0.62 3.23
CA ILE A 345 -28.12 -0.09 3.68
C ILE A 345 -28.16 1.44 3.50
N PRO A 346 -29.06 1.99 2.64
CA PRO A 346 -29.33 3.42 2.60
C PRO A 346 -29.89 3.89 3.95
N SER A 347 -29.38 5.00 4.45
CA SER A 347 -29.61 5.45 5.81
C SER A 347 -29.53 6.97 5.95
N GLU A 348 -29.86 7.48 7.14
CA GLU A 348 -29.58 8.87 7.51
C GLU A 348 -28.07 9.14 7.59
N THR A 349 -27.68 10.39 7.34
CA THR A 349 -26.29 10.85 7.52
C THR A 349 -26.06 11.25 8.98
N GLY A 350 -24.99 10.76 9.60
CA GLY A 350 -24.52 11.20 10.91
C GLY A 350 -24.03 10.07 11.82
N LYS A 351 -23.66 10.46 13.04
CA LYS A 351 -23.22 9.53 14.10
C LYS A 351 -24.36 8.58 14.48
N VAL A 352 -24.10 7.28 14.36
CA VAL A 352 -24.98 6.23 14.86
C VAL A 352 -24.78 6.10 16.37
N THR A 353 -25.85 5.85 17.11
CA THR A 353 -25.81 5.59 18.56
C THR A 353 -26.12 4.13 18.87
N LYS A 354 -27.06 3.51 18.15
CA LYS A 354 -27.46 2.10 18.33
C LYS A 354 -27.77 1.44 16.99
N ILE A 355 -27.40 0.16 16.85
CA ILE A 355 -27.92 -0.72 15.80
C ILE A 355 -28.57 -1.92 16.47
N THR A 356 -29.78 -2.27 16.04
CA THR A 356 -30.45 -3.53 16.39
C THR A 356 -30.73 -4.27 15.08
N ALA A 357 -30.19 -5.48 14.93
CA ALA A 357 -30.37 -6.32 13.74
C ALA A 357 -30.90 -7.70 14.16
N TYR A 358 -32.00 -8.14 13.55
CA TYR A 358 -32.79 -9.32 13.95
C TYR A 358 -32.99 -9.38 15.47
N GLN A 359 -33.48 -8.26 16.03
CA GLN A 359 -33.76 -8.03 17.45
C GLN A 359 -32.54 -8.17 18.40
N LYS A 360 -31.34 -8.47 17.90
CA LYS A 360 -30.08 -8.51 18.65
C LYS A 360 -29.35 -7.17 18.55
N SER A 361 -28.58 -6.82 19.59
CA SER A 361 -27.69 -5.66 19.52
C SER A 361 -26.55 -5.90 18.55
N TYR A 362 -26.25 -4.93 17.69
CA TYR A 362 -25.09 -4.94 16.80
C TYR A 362 -24.21 -3.74 17.16
N GLY A 363 -22.90 -3.94 17.27
CA GLY A 363 -21.99 -2.92 17.79
C GLY A 363 -21.95 -1.65 16.95
N SER A 364 -22.38 -0.53 17.53
CA SER A 364 -22.58 0.77 16.86
C SER A 364 -21.45 1.78 17.08
N LYS A 365 -20.44 1.43 17.89
CA LYS A 365 -19.38 2.35 18.32
C LYS A 365 -18.60 2.90 17.12
N ASP A 366 -18.36 4.20 17.13
CA ASP A 366 -17.59 4.97 16.14
C ASP A 366 -18.06 4.82 14.67
N ILE A 367 -19.32 4.43 14.46
CA ILE A 367 -19.98 4.48 13.16
C ILE A 367 -20.53 5.89 12.89
N ASN A 368 -20.12 6.49 11.77
CA ASN A 368 -20.63 7.77 11.28
C ASN A 368 -21.09 7.59 9.83
N SER A 369 -22.35 7.20 9.63
CA SER A 369 -22.92 7.00 8.30
C SER A 369 -22.81 8.28 7.48
N LYS A 370 -22.45 8.14 6.20
CA LYS A 370 -22.51 9.25 5.24
C LYS A 370 -23.83 9.32 4.47
N GLY A 371 -24.77 8.42 4.77
CA GLY A 371 -25.99 8.12 4.01
C GLY A 371 -26.09 6.62 3.65
N ILE A 372 -25.03 5.85 3.89
CA ILE A 372 -24.95 4.40 3.71
C ILE A 372 -24.25 3.79 4.92
N LEU A 373 -24.78 2.64 5.36
CA LEU A 373 -24.13 1.72 6.30
C LEU A 373 -23.71 0.47 5.55
N SER A 374 -22.54 -0.07 5.87
CA SER A 374 -22.03 -1.35 5.37
C SER A 374 -21.90 -2.31 6.55
N LEU A 375 -22.84 -3.24 6.71
CA LEU A 375 -22.97 -4.10 7.89
C LEU A 375 -22.83 -5.57 7.50
N TRP A 376 -22.17 -6.38 8.33
CA TRP A 376 -22.07 -7.83 8.11
C TRP A 376 -23.13 -8.55 8.95
N LEU A 377 -24.20 -9.00 8.29
CA LEU A 377 -25.42 -9.49 8.94
C LEU A 377 -25.75 -10.93 8.55
N PRO A 378 -26.37 -11.73 9.44
CA PRO A 378 -26.73 -13.10 9.12
C PRO A 378 -27.96 -13.15 8.21
N ARG A 379 -28.10 -14.23 7.42
CA ARG A 379 -29.36 -14.54 6.74
C ARG A 379 -30.34 -15.12 7.76
N LEU A 380 -31.25 -14.30 8.26
CA LEU A 380 -32.34 -14.70 9.15
C LEU A 380 -33.65 -14.16 8.60
N ASN A 381 -34.77 -14.77 9.02
CA ASN A 381 -36.07 -14.14 8.87
C ASN A 381 -36.28 -13.19 10.06
N SER A 382 -36.99 -12.09 9.85
CA SER A 382 -37.63 -11.35 10.94
C SER A 382 -38.68 -12.25 11.60
N GLU A 383 -38.82 -12.17 12.93
CA GLU A 383 -40.03 -12.68 13.59
C GLU A 383 -41.23 -11.82 13.17
N ASP A 384 -42.42 -12.43 13.02
CA ASP A 384 -43.61 -11.74 12.50
C ASP A 384 -43.91 -10.44 13.28
N GLY A 385 -44.06 -9.34 12.53
CA GLY A 385 -44.29 -8.00 13.08
C GLY A 385 -43.08 -7.31 13.71
N LYS A 386 -41.86 -7.85 13.61
CA LYS A 386 -40.63 -7.24 14.16
C LYS A 386 -39.65 -6.79 13.08
N LEU A 387 -39.10 -5.58 13.25
CA LEU A 387 -38.07 -5.00 12.38
C LEU A 387 -36.83 -5.89 12.30
N ALA A 388 -36.43 -6.28 11.08
CA ALA A 388 -35.13 -6.90 10.81
C ALA A 388 -33.96 -5.93 11.09
N LEU A 389 -34.16 -4.62 10.96
CA LEU A 389 -33.18 -3.60 11.30
C LEU A 389 -33.83 -2.35 11.93
N ASP A 390 -33.23 -1.86 13.01
CA ASP A 390 -33.44 -0.50 13.52
C ASP A 390 -32.10 0.16 13.90
N VAL A 391 -31.75 1.25 13.21
CA VAL A 391 -30.55 2.06 13.44
C VAL A 391 -30.94 3.41 14.00
N THR A 392 -30.51 3.72 15.22
CA THR A 392 -30.74 5.02 15.88
C THR A 392 -29.56 5.94 15.66
N PHE A 393 -29.84 7.20 15.33
CA PHE A 393 -28.85 8.25 15.10
C PHE A 393 -28.80 9.24 16.27
N ALA A 394 -27.68 9.94 16.43
CA ALA A 394 -27.51 10.99 17.43
C ALA A 394 -28.48 12.18 17.27
N SER A 395 -29.11 12.31 16.09
CA SER A 395 -30.18 13.27 15.79
C SER A 395 -31.57 12.83 16.27
N GLY A 396 -31.70 11.65 16.91
CA GLY A 396 -32.99 11.06 17.27
C GLY A 396 -33.75 10.44 16.09
N LYS A 397 -33.24 10.57 14.86
CA LYS A 397 -33.78 9.87 13.69
C LYS A 397 -33.46 8.38 13.72
N HIS A 398 -34.23 7.61 12.96
CA HIS A 398 -34.03 6.18 12.77
C HIS A 398 -33.94 5.79 11.28
N THR A 399 -33.15 4.79 10.95
CA THR A 399 -33.24 4.03 9.68
C THR A 399 -33.75 2.63 10.00
N LYS A 400 -34.86 2.23 9.38
CA LYS A 400 -35.59 1.00 9.70
C LYS A 400 -35.78 0.13 8.47
N LYS A 401 -35.77 -1.19 8.65
CA LYS A 401 -36.12 -2.21 7.65
C LYS A 401 -36.90 -3.35 8.30
N ASP A 402 -38.02 -3.71 7.73
CA ASP A 402 -38.85 -4.84 8.18
C ASP A 402 -38.26 -6.19 7.74
N TYR A 403 -37.51 -6.20 6.65
CA TYR A 403 -36.84 -7.37 6.07
C TYR A 403 -35.40 -7.02 5.62
N LEU A 404 -34.55 -8.05 5.57
CA LEU A 404 -33.19 -8.01 5.02
C LEU A 404 -32.91 -9.34 4.32
N SER A 405 -32.65 -9.32 3.02
CA SER A 405 -32.20 -10.48 2.24
C SER A 405 -30.72 -10.41 1.87
N SER A 406 -30.12 -11.54 1.51
CA SER A 406 -28.74 -11.57 0.99
C SER A 406 -28.58 -10.99 -0.41
N PHE A 407 -29.67 -10.67 -1.10
CA PHE A 407 -29.65 -9.87 -2.34
C PHE A 407 -29.90 -8.37 -2.05
N ASP A 408 -30.19 -8.00 -0.80
CA ASP A 408 -30.55 -6.63 -0.40
C ASP A 408 -29.34 -5.71 -0.22
N VAL A 409 -28.17 -6.08 -0.75
CA VAL A 409 -27.11 -5.12 -1.10
C VAL A 409 -27.74 -3.95 -1.90
N LEU A 410 -28.75 -4.22 -2.75
CA LEU A 410 -29.27 -3.28 -3.75
C LEU A 410 -30.80 -3.36 -4.01
N GLN A 411 -31.56 -4.10 -3.20
CA GLN A 411 -32.99 -4.39 -3.46
C GLN A 411 -33.91 -3.20 -3.16
N GLY A 412 -33.86 -2.15 -3.99
CA GLY A 412 -34.92 -1.13 -4.01
C GLY A 412 -34.67 0.16 -4.78
N TYR A 413 -33.47 0.42 -5.33
CA TYR A 413 -33.09 1.79 -5.70
C TYR A 413 -32.56 1.96 -7.13
N SER A 414 -33.16 2.93 -7.84
CA SER A 414 -32.79 3.53 -9.14
C SER A 414 -32.17 2.60 -10.19
N SER A 415 -33.02 1.97 -11.01
CA SER A 415 -32.64 1.41 -12.32
C SER A 415 -32.48 2.52 -13.37
N SER A 416 -31.53 3.45 -13.17
CA SER A 416 -31.18 4.43 -14.19
C SER A 416 -30.40 3.73 -15.31
N LYS A 417 -30.89 3.76 -16.55
CA LYS A 417 -30.18 3.16 -17.70
C LYS A 417 -28.88 3.91 -17.98
N ASP A 418 -28.93 5.22 -17.90
CA ASP A 418 -27.76 6.10 -18.01
C ASP A 418 -27.26 6.44 -16.60
N MET A 419 -26.04 6.04 -16.27
CA MET A 419 -25.46 6.22 -14.95
C MET A 419 -24.28 7.19 -15.06
N VAL A 420 -24.58 8.49 -14.92
CA VAL A 420 -23.61 9.58 -15.14
C VAL A 420 -23.06 10.12 -13.82
N PHE A 421 -21.76 9.96 -13.64
CA PHE A 421 -20.99 10.32 -12.45
C PHE A 421 -20.07 11.49 -12.76
N ASN A 422 -19.92 12.40 -11.80
CA ASN A 422 -19.10 13.60 -11.91
C ASN A 422 -18.08 13.61 -10.77
N LEU A 423 -16.80 13.44 -11.12
CA LEU A 423 -15.69 13.27 -10.19
C LEU A 423 -15.34 14.54 -9.42
N SER A 424 -15.86 15.71 -9.79
CA SER A 424 -15.73 16.93 -8.99
C SER A 424 -16.51 16.85 -7.67
N VAL A 425 -17.47 15.93 -7.53
CA VAL A 425 -18.40 15.92 -6.39
C VAL A 425 -18.04 14.92 -5.28
N SER A 426 -17.75 13.66 -5.60
CA SER A 426 -17.36 12.65 -4.61
C SER A 426 -16.53 11.52 -5.22
N ASN A 427 -15.98 10.65 -4.37
CA ASN A 427 -15.56 9.32 -4.77
C ASN A 427 -16.71 8.53 -5.42
N LEU A 428 -16.34 7.50 -6.17
CA LEU A 428 -17.20 6.42 -6.65
C LEU A 428 -16.58 5.09 -6.20
N GLU A 429 -17.34 4.29 -5.46
CA GLU A 429 -16.92 2.94 -5.06
C GLU A 429 -17.79 1.92 -5.77
N VAL A 430 -17.18 0.94 -6.42
CA VAL A 430 -17.83 -0.03 -7.30
C VAL A 430 -17.52 -1.43 -6.78
N TYR A 431 -18.57 -2.17 -6.45
CA TYR A 431 -18.57 -3.51 -5.88
C TYR A 431 -19.05 -4.50 -6.94
N ALA A 432 -18.85 -5.80 -6.71
CA ALA A 432 -19.16 -6.85 -7.69
C ALA A 432 -20.56 -6.74 -8.31
N ASP A 433 -21.58 -6.39 -7.52
CA ASP A 433 -22.98 -6.28 -7.99
C ASP A 433 -23.58 -4.86 -7.94
N GLY A 434 -22.87 -3.84 -7.44
CA GLY A 434 -23.46 -2.49 -7.29
C GLY A 434 -22.45 -1.39 -6.95
N LEU A 435 -22.91 -0.16 -6.75
CA LEU A 435 -22.00 0.98 -6.52
C LEU A 435 -22.54 2.07 -5.60
N ILE A 436 -21.61 2.80 -5.01
CA ILE A 436 -21.80 3.90 -4.05
C ILE A 436 -21.28 5.20 -4.65
N TYR A 437 -22.13 6.22 -4.72
CA TYR A 437 -21.76 7.57 -5.17
C TYR A 437 -22.62 8.65 -4.52
N LYS A 438 -22.01 9.76 -4.06
CA LYS A 438 -22.65 10.78 -3.20
C LYS A 438 -23.44 10.18 -2.04
N ASN A 439 -22.97 9.06 -1.49
CA ASN A 439 -23.64 8.26 -0.46
C ASN A 439 -25.06 7.78 -0.86
N LYS A 440 -25.28 7.53 -2.14
CA LYS A 440 -26.43 6.81 -2.69
C LYS A 440 -25.98 5.48 -3.28
N ILE A 441 -26.80 4.46 -3.08
CA ILE A 441 -26.62 3.12 -3.64
C ILE A 441 -27.31 3.04 -4.99
N TYR A 442 -26.65 2.43 -5.97
CA TYR A 442 -27.19 2.11 -7.29
C TYR A 442 -26.93 0.65 -7.62
N ARG A 443 -27.89 -0.02 -8.26
CA ARG A 443 -27.68 -1.36 -8.85
C ARG A 443 -26.63 -1.28 -9.97
N ARG A 444 -25.76 -2.29 -10.08
CA ARG A 444 -24.97 -2.52 -11.31
C ARG A 444 -25.95 -2.92 -12.39
N ASN A 445 -25.95 -2.18 -13.49
CA ASN A 445 -26.65 -2.55 -14.71
C ASN A 445 -25.62 -3.08 -15.72
N SER A 446 -26.06 -3.79 -16.75
CA SER A 446 -25.19 -4.27 -17.85
C SER A 446 -24.71 -3.16 -18.81
N TYR A 447 -24.73 -1.90 -18.37
CA TYR A 447 -24.40 -0.71 -19.15
C TYR A 447 -23.14 -0.03 -18.60
N SER A 448 -22.46 0.76 -19.43
CA SER A 448 -21.26 1.50 -19.03
C SER A 448 -21.55 2.58 -17.98
N ILE A 449 -20.68 2.65 -16.97
CA ILE A 449 -20.63 3.68 -15.93
C ILE A 449 -19.99 4.93 -16.53
N LYS A 450 -20.79 5.96 -16.85
CA LYS A 450 -20.27 7.19 -17.50
C LYS A 450 -19.63 8.11 -16.45
N ILE A 451 -18.38 8.48 -16.66
CA ILE A 451 -17.54 9.30 -15.77
C ILE A 451 -17.21 10.62 -16.46
N THR A 452 -17.33 11.73 -15.72
CA THR A 452 -17.12 13.09 -16.22
C THR A 452 -16.44 13.99 -15.18
N GLY A 453 -15.87 15.11 -15.63
CA GLY A 453 -15.44 16.21 -14.76
C GLY A 453 -14.05 16.07 -14.15
N SER A 454 -13.69 17.05 -13.33
CA SER A 454 -12.30 17.28 -12.89
C SER A 454 -12.13 17.08 -11.38
N THR A 455 -11.00 16.51 -10.93
CA THR A 455 -10.72 16.32 -9.50
C THR A 455 -9.24 16.35 -9.14
N SER A 456 -8.94 16.72 -7.90
CA SER A 456 -7.59 16.68 -7.30
C SER A 456 -7.53 15.87 -6.00
N LYS A 457 -8.60 15.12 -5.69
CA LYS A 457 -8.77 14.44 -4.40
C LYS A 457 -9.71 13.22 -4.39
N ASN A 458 -10.65 13.14 -5.34
CA ASN A 458 -11.66 12.08 -5.35
C ASN A 458 -11.17 10.89 -6.19
N GLN A 459 -11.52 9.69 -5.76
CA GLN A 459 -11.04 8.41 -6.30
C GLN A 459 -12.18 7.60 -6.92
N ILE A 460 -11.86 6.73 -7.88
CA ILE A 460 -12.70 5.58 -8.26
C ILE A 460 -12.03 4.33 -7.71
N ILE A 461 -12.78 3.49 -7.00
CA ILE A 461 -12.28 2.23 -6.44
C ILE A 461 -13.21 1.11 -6.88
N VAL A 462 -12.67 0.11 -7.57
CA VAL A 462 -13.38 -1.09 -8.01
C VAL A 462 -12.91 -2.24 -7.13
N HIS A 463 -13.75 -2.65 -6.17
CA HIS A 463 -13.43 -3.65 -5.15
C HIS A 463 -13.48 -5.09 -5.70
N GLY A 464 -14.32 -5.35 -6.73
CA GLY A 464 -14.41 -6.65 -7.39
C GLY A 464 -15.35 -6.65 -8.60
N GLY A 465 -15.20 -7.65 -9.49
CA GLY A 465 -16.15 -7.96 -10.58
C GLY A 465 -15.89 -7.31 -11.95
N LYS A 466 -16.82 -7.50 -12.90
CA LYS A 466 -16.64 -7.08 -14.31
C LYS A 466 -17.37 -5.78 -14.62
N HIS A 467 -16.66 -4.73 -15.04
CA HIS A 467 -17.24 -3.38 -15.16
C HIS A 467 -16.82 -2.67 -16.44
N SER A 468 -17.76 -1.94 -17.03
CA SER A 468 -17.50 -1.05 -18.16
C SER A 468 -17.69 0.40 -17.70
N PHE A 469 -16.79 1.28 -18.09
CA PHE A 469 -16.80 2.71 -17.83
C PHE A 469 -16.72 3.47 -19.15
N GLU A 470 -17.26 4.68 -19.18
CA GLU A 470 -17.04 5.62 -20.28
C GLU A 470 -16.45 6.92 -19.71
N PHE A 471 -15.22 7.27 -20.08
CA PHE A 471 -14.56 8.48 -19.60
C PHE A 471 -14.76 9.59 -20.62
N GLU A 472 -15.51 10.64 -20.27
CA GLU A 472 -15.68 11.83 -21.13
C GLU A 472 -15.20 13.10 -20.40
N ASN A 473 -14.15 13.72 -20.94
CA ASN A 473 -13.53 14.95 -20.41
C ASN A 473 -13.15 14.83 -18.92
N VAL A 474 -12.66 13.67 -18.51
CA VAL A 474 -12.14 13.40 -17.16
C VAL A 474 -10.78 14.08 -17.00
N THR A 475 -10.58 14.80 -15.90
CA THR A 475 -9.31 15.49 -15.59
C THR A 475 -8.90 15.21 -14.14
N VAL A 476 -7.69 14.71 -13.93
CA VAL A 476 -7.16 14.40 -12.60
C VAL A 476 -5.85 15.13 -12.39
N ASP A 477 -5.74 15.88 -11.29
CA ASP A 477 -4.50 16.55 -10.88
C ASP A 477 -4.13 16.21 -9.44
N TYR A 478 -3.27 15.19 -9.29
CA TYR A 478 -2.68 14.76 -8.02
C TYR A 478 -1.22 15.27 -7.87
N THR A 479 -0.77 16.26 -8.66
CA THR A 479 0.60 16.82 -8.53
C THR A 479 0.87 17.51 -7.19
N LYS A 480 -0.19 17.84 -6.44
CA LYS A 480 -0.14 18.44 -5.09
C LYS A 480 -0.69 17.48 -4.02
N GLN A 481 -0.61 16.19 -4.26
CA GLN A 481 -1.03 15.13 -3.33
C GLN A 481 0.16 14.20 -3.06
N THR A 482 0.14 13.54 -1.89
CA THR A 482 1.07 12.43 -1.60
C THR A 482 0.30 11.15 -1.35
N ASP A 483 0.88 10.02 -1.76
CA ASP A 483 0.39 8.67 -1.44
C ASP A 483 -1.09 8.44 -1.89
N LYS A 484 -1.48 8.97 -3.06
CA LYS A 484 -2.84 8.87 -3.61
C LYS A 484 -2.94 7.98 -4.84
N MET A 485 -4.01 7.18 -4.94
CA MET A 485 -4.33 6.40 -6.14
C MET A 485 -5.65 6.90 -6.74
N PHE A 486 -5.70 7.32 -8.01
CA PHE A 486 -6.94 7.89 -8.58
C PHE A 486 -7.97 6.81 -8.96
N PHE A 487 -7.58 5.86 -9.81
CA PHE A 487 -8.42 4.71 -10.18
C PHE A 487 -7.76 3.45 -9.63
N VAL A 488 -8.48 2.70 -8.80
CA VAL A 488 -7.99 1.48 -8.16
C VAL A 488 -8.82 0.29 -8.66
N VAL A 489 -8.15 -0.76 -9.11
CA VAL A 489 -8.80 -2.01 -9.56
C VAL A 489 -8.33 -3.19 -8.71
N SER A 490 -9.21 -3.64 -7.81
CA SER A 490 -9.04 -4.74 -6.84
C SER A 490 -9.92 -5.96 -7.19
N GLY A 491 -9.81 -7.06 -6.43
CA GLY A 491 -10.67 -8.27 -6.46
C GLY A 491 -10.93 -8.91 -7.84
N GLU A 492 -9.89 -9.42 -8.51
CA GLU A 492 -9.92 -10.03 -9.87
C GLU A 492 -10.76 -9.25 -10.92
N SER A 493 -10.88 -7.92 -10.79
CA SER A 493 -11.83 -7.15 -11.59
C SER A 493 -11.42 -7.05 -13.07
N ASP A 494 -12.38 -7.31 -13.96
CA ASP A 494 -12.21 -7.17 -15.43
C ASP A 494 -12.86 -5.85 -15.85
N VAL A 495 -12.04 -4.80 -15.98
CA VAL A 495 -12.48 -3.42 -16.20
C VAL A 495 -12.17 -2.97 -17.63
N LEU A 496 -13.17 -2.36 -18.27
CA LEU A 496 -13.04 -1.66 -19.54
C LEU A 496 -13.32 -0.17 -19.36
N ILE A 497 -12.40 0.69 -19.77
CA ILE A 497 -12.58 2.14 -19.91
C ILE A 497 -12.68 2.48 -21.39
N ASN A 498 -13.88 2.82 -21.84
CA ASN A 498 -14.11 3.43 -23.15
C ASN A 498 -13.74 4.92 -23.04
N SER A 499 -12.57 5.31 -23.55
CA SER A 499 -12.15 6.71 -23.60
C SER A 499 -12.98 7.45 -24.65
N LYS A 500 -13.48 8.63 -24.28
CA LYS A 500 -14.20 9.55 -25.17
C LYS A 500 -13.60 10.94 -25.07
N LYS A 501 -13.27 11.53 -26.22
CA LYS A 501 -12.64 12.86 -26.30
C LYS A 501 -11.31 12.89 -25.51
N GLN A 502 -10.97 14.02 -24.89
CA GLN A 502 -9.70 14.25 -24.21
C GLN A 502 -9.81 13.99 -22.71
N ASN A 503 -9.19 12.91 -22.23
CA ASN A 503 -9.07 12.58 -20.81
C ASN A 503 -7.62 12.79 -20.34
N SER A 504 -7.42 13.28 -19.11
CA SER A 504 -6.09 13.60 -18.59
C SER A 504 -5.90 13.22 -17.11
N ILE A 505 -4.70 12.74 -16.78
CA ILE A 505 -4.30 12.33 -15.43
C ILE A 505 -2.89 12.87 -15.16
N LYS A 506 -2.70 13.51 -14.00
CA LYS A 506 -1.39 13.96 -13.50
C LYS A 506 -1.14 13.46 -12.08
N THR A 507 0.08 12.98 -11.79
CA THR A 507 0.48 12.52 -10.45
C THR A 507 1.83 13.09 -10.02
N GLY A 508 2.00 13.25 -8.70
CA GLY A 508 3.27 13.59 -8.04
C GLY A 508 3.38 12.88 -6.69
N GLY A 509 4.50 13.03 -5.99
CA GLY A 509 4.72 12.53 -4.61
C GLY A 509 4.16 11.12 -4.30
N ASN A 510 4.76 10.07 -4.86
CA ASN A 510 4.34 8.66 -4.67
C ASN A 510 2.91 8.32 -5.18
N SER A 511 2.20 9.23 -5.84
CA SER A 511 0.83 8.97 -6.28
C SER A 511 0.76 8.11 -7.54
N VAL A 512 -0.29 7.29 -7.67
CA VAL A 512 -0.57 6.43 -8.82
C VAL A 512 -1.81 6.94 -9.57
N GLY A 513 -1.73 7.07 -10.90
CA GLY A 513 -2.88 7.49 -11.70
C GLY A 513 -3.91 6.36 -11.80
N LEU A 514 -3.50 5.26 -12.41
CA LEU A 514 -4.32 4.07 -12.61
C LEU A 514 -3.59 2.87 -11.97
N TYR A 515 -4.06 2.40 -10.82
CA TYR A 515 -3.55 1.21 -10.16
C TYR A 515 -4.38 -0.01 -10.56
N VAL A 516 -3.73 -1.02 -11.12
CA VAL A 516 -4.32 -2.29 -11.52
C VAL A 516 -3.68 -3.38 -10.69
N GLY A 517 -4.41 -4.00 -9.76
CA GLY A 517 -3.85 -5.12 -8.98
C GLY A 517 -3.53 -6.34 -9.85
N THR A 518 -2.88 -7.34 -9.26
CA THR A 518 -2.73 -8.67 -9.89
C THR A 518 -4.09 -9.27 -10.24
N ASN A 519 -4.16 -10.04 -11.33
CA ASN A 519 -5.40 -10.63 -11.89
C ASN A 519 -6.45 -9.63 -12.38
N ALA A 520 -6.52 -8.44 -11.79
CA ALA A 520 -7.27 -7.35 -12.36
C ALA A 520 -6.77 -7.03 -13.78
N LYS A 521 -7.73 -6.74 -14.63
CA LYS A 521 -7.51 -6.36 -16.02
C LYS A 521 -8.07 -4.96 -16.22
N LEU A 522 -7.23 -4.06 -16.73
CA LEU A 522 -7.65 -2.72 -17.14
C LEU A 522 -7.47 -2.56 -18.65
N SER A 523 -8.60 -2.58 -19.34
CA SER A 523 -8.68 -2.39 -20.79
C SER A 523 -9.03 -0.94 -21.09
N PHE A 524 -8.33 -0.30 -22.02
CA PHE A 524 -8.74 0.95 -22.65
C PHE A 524 -9.30 0.65 -24.03
N ALA A 525 -10.39 1.30 -24.40
CA ALA A 525 -10.90 1.30 -25.77
C ALA A 525 -11.06 2.74 -26.28
N GLY A 526 -10.82 2.94 -27.57
CA GLY A 526 -11.04 4.22 -28.25
C GLY A 526 -11.50 4.00 -29.67
N SER A 527 -12.52 4.75 -30.08
CA SER A 527 -13.22 4.61 -31.38
C SER A 527 -12.65 5.50 -32.47
N SER A 528 -11.80 6.47 -32.11
CA SER A 528 -11.24 7.48 -33.00
C SER A 528 -9.86 7.94 -32.50
N ASN A 529 -9.13 8.67 -33.35
CA ASN A 529 -7.88 9.32 -32.93
C ASN A 529 -8.11 10.53 -32.00
N GLU A 530 -9.36 11.00 -31.86
CA GLU A 530 -9.75 12.05 -30.90
C GLU A 530 -9.99 11.51 -29.49
N ASP A 531 -10.19 10.19 -29.34
CA ASP A 531 -10.36 9.50 -28.07
C ASP A 531 -8.99 9.28 -27.41
N LYS A 532 -8.55 10.28 -26.63
CA LYS A 532 -7.21 10.37 -26.06
C LYS A 532 -7.20 10.24 -24.53
N LEU A 533 -6.28 9.45 -24.00
CA LEU A 533 -5.86 9.47 -22.61
C LEU A 533 -4.45 10.04 -22.50
N THR A 534 -4.28 11.15 -21.78
CA THR A 534 -2.98 11.78 -21.53
C THR A 534 -2.57 11.60 -20.07
N ILE A 535 -1.35 11.11 -19.82
CA ILE A 535 -0.82 10.82 -18.49
C ILE A 535 0.51 11.56 -18.31
N GLU A 536 0.61 12.43 -17.31
CA GLU A 536 1.86 13.11 -16.93
C GLU A 536 2.27 12.73 -15.51
N THR A 537 3.50 12.27 -15.31
CA THR A 537 4.00 11.86 -14.00
C THR A 537 5.20 12.72 -13.58
N PHE A 538 5.40 12.89 -12.28
CA PHE A 538 6.34 13.82 -11.67
C PHE A 538 6.86 13.24 -10.34
N ASP A 539 8.05 13.64 -9.89
CA ASP A 539 8.65 13.16 -8.64
C ASP A 539 8.75 11.62 -8.66
N ASP A 540 8.67 10.92 -7.52
CA ASP A 540 8.67 9.45 -7.45
C ASP A 540 7.25 8.85 -7.71
N SER A 541 6.52 9.33 -8.74
CA SER A 541 5.12 8.93 -9.03
C SER A 541 4.94 7.97 -10.21
N TYR A 542 3.75 7.36 -10.29
CA TYR A 542 3.37 6.41 -11.33
C TYR A 542 2.15 6.87 -12.13
N GLY A 543 2.16 6.61 -13.44
CA GLY A 543 1.05 6.94 -14.34
C GLY A 543 0.01 5.84 -14.37
N ILE A 544 0.42 4.68 -14.88
CA ILE A 544 -0.24 3.39 -14.64
C ILE A 544 0.74 2.53 -13.85
N ALA A 545 0.29 1.86 -12.80
CA ALA A 545 1.07 0.86 -12.10
C ALA A 545 0.29 -0.45 -12.02
N THR A 546 0.93 -1.54 -12.40
CA THR A 546 0.46 -2.89 -12.11
C THR A 546 1.62 -3.76 -11.69
N PRO A 547 1.47 -4.62 -10.66
CA PRO A 547 2.45 -5.64 -10.36
C PRO A 547 2.34 -6.82 -11.33
N SER A 548 1.16 -7.46 -11.39
CA SER A 548 0.89 -8.57 -12.32
C SER A 548 -0.56 -8.66 -12.78
N GLY A 549 -1.18 -7.49 -12.98
CA GLY A 549 -2.43 -7.34 -13.73
C GLY A 549 -2.17 -7.24 -15.23
N SER A 550 -3.25 -7.16 -16.01
CA SER A 550 -3.16 -6.97 -17.47
C SER A 550 -3.70 -5.62 -17.88
N ILE A 551 -2.85 -4.80 -18.50
CA ILE A 551 -3.21 -3.54 -19.12
C ILE A 551 -3.37 -3.79 -20.62
N GLN A 552 -4.51 -3.43 -21.20
CA GLN A 552 -4.83 -3.74 -22.60
C GLN A 552 -5.31 -2.48 -23.33
N GLN A 553 -4.91 -2.27 -24.59
CA GLN A 553 -5.38 -1.15 -25.42
C GLN A 553 -6.04 -1.66 -26.71
N PHE A 554 -7.29 -1.24 -26.91
CA PHE A 554 -8.16 -1.57 -28.04
C PHE A 554 -8.55 -0.28 -28.79
N GLY A 555 -7.61 0.27 -29.56
CA GLY A 555 -7.79 1.52 -30.30
C GLY A 555 -7.47 2.78 -29.48
N GLY A 556 -7.91 3.93 -29.98
CA GLY A 556 -7.67 5.25 -29.38
C GLY A 556 -6.20 5.68 -29.35
N ASN A 557 -5.94 6.78 -28.63
CA ASN A 557 -4.58 7.29 -28.38
C ASN A 557 -4.28 7.30 -26.87
N ILE A 558 -3.16 6.70 -26.46
CA ILE A 558 -2.56 6.91 -25.14
C ILE A 558 -1.29 7.76 -25.34
N SER A 559 -1.12 8.78 -24.50
CA SER A 559 0.08 9.63 -24.47
C SER A 559 0.59 9.75 -23.04
N ILE A 560 1.87 9.43 -22.84
CA ILE A 560 2.52 9.34 -21.53
C ILE A 560 3.74 10.28 -21.53
N THR A 561 3.94 10.99 -20.43
CA THR A 561 5.13 11.81 -20.23
C THR A 561 5.60 11.72 -18.79
N ALA A 562 6.69 10.98 -18.57
CA ALA A 562 7.37 10.86 -17.29
C ALA A 562 8.44 11.95 -17.12
N LYS A 563 8.58 12.48 -15.92
CA LYS A 563 9.42 13.64 -15.59
C LYS A 563 10.05 13.43 -14.21
N GLN A 564 11.34 13.71 -14.08
CA GLN A 564 12.11 13.39 -12.85
C GLN A 564 12.13 11.86 -12.61
N ASN A 565 12.07 11.40 -11.37
CA ASN A 565 12.12 9.98 -11.01
C ASN A 565 10.85 9.17 -11.34
N SER A 566 9.91 9.75 -12.10
CA SER A 566 8.59 9.18 -12.28
C SER A 566 8.57 8.10 -13.37
N ILE A 567 7.58 7.22 -13.29
CA ILE A 567 7.38 6.12 -14.23
C ILE A 567 6.08 6.36 -15.01
N GLY A 568 6.10 6.06 -16.31
CA GLY A 568 4.94 6.18 -17.20
C GLY A 568 3.94 5.04 -16.98
N ILE A 569 4.29 3.85 -17.45
CA ILE A 569 3.67 2.58 -17.06
C ILE A 569 4.71 1.74 -16.32
N TYR A 570 4.35 1.27 -15.13
CA TYR A 570 5.08 0.22 -14.40
C TYR A 570 4.33 -1.10 -14.53
N LEU A 571 5.04 -2.14 -14.98
CA LEU A 571 4.55 -3.49 -15.26
C LEU A 571 5.06 -4.57 -14.29
N GLY A 572 5.84 -4.20 -13.27
CA GLY A 572 6.24 -5.15 -12.24
C GLY A 572 6.95 -6.40 -12.73
N ASN A 573 6.84 -7.49 -11.97
CA ASN A 573 7.49 -8.78 -12.21
C ASN A 573 6.63 -9.79 -12.99
N ALA A 574 5.38 -9.49 -13.33
CA ALA A 574 4.60 -10.31 -14.27
C ALA A 574 3.45 -9.56 -14.96
N GLY A 575 3.45 -8.23 -14.91
CA GLY A 575 2.46 -7.39 -15.58
C GLY A 575 2.58 -7.46 -17.10
N ALA A 576 1.43 -7.42 -17.75
CA ALA A 576 1.34 -7.50 -19.20
C ALA A 576 0.70 -6.23 -19.76
N PHE A 577 1.42 -5.52 -20.64
CA PHE A 577 0.83 -4.54 -21.55
C PHE A 577 0.53 -5.21 -22.89
N SER A 578 -0.69 -5.03 -23.42
CA SER A 578 -1.09 -5.59 -24.72
C SER A 578 -1.77 -4.54 -25.59
N LEU A 579 -1.09 -4.11 -26.65
CA LEU A 579 -1.63 -3.25 -27.70
C LEU A 579 -2.26 -4.12 -28.79
N TYR A 580 -3.59 -4.10 -28.89
CA TYR A 580 -4.31 -4.82 -29.95
C TYR A 580 -4.54 -3.95 -31.20
N ASN A 581 -4.64 -2.63 -31.02
CA ASN A 581 -4.67 -1.60 -32.05
C ASN A 581 -4.65 -0.22 -31.40
N GLY A 582 -4.47 0.84 -32.20
CA GLY A 582 -4.45 2.23 -31.75
C GLY A 582 -3.06 2.84 -31.79
N ILE A 583 -2.85 3.91 -31.02
CA ILE A 583 -1.55 4.57 -30.89
C ILE A 583 -1.21 4.69 -29.39
N ILE A 584 0.02 4.35 -29.02
CA ILE A 584 0.60 4.72 -27.73
C ILE A 584 1.89 5.51 -27.94
N ASN A 585 2.06 6.59 -27.20
CA ASN A 585 3.22 7.47 -27.25
C ASN A 585 3.78 7.63 -25.82
N GLY A 586 5.06 7.37 -25.61
CA GLY A 586 5.74 7.56 -24.33
C GLY A 586 7.04 8.34 -24.47
N ILE A 587 7.27 9.26 -23.53
CA ILE A 587 8.53 10.00 -23.37
C ILE A 587 8.85 10.07 -21.88
N SER A 588 10.11 9.90 -21.50
CA SER A 588 10.63 10.08 -20.14
C SER A 588 11.85 11.01 -20.16
N SER A 589 12.03 11.84 -19.13
CA SER A 589 13.26 12.64 -19.00
C SER A 589 14.45 11.86 -18.44
N THR A 590 14.22 10.68 -17.84
CA THR A 590 15.15 10.11 -16.84
C THR A 590 15.00 8.59 -16.58
N GLN A 591 13.93 7.93 -17.07
CA GLN A 591 13.66 6.51 -16.84
C GLN A 591 13.02 5.87 -18.10
N ASN A 592 12.38 4.69 -17.99
CA ASN A 592 11.62 4.10 -19.09
C ASN A 592 10.16 4.62 -19.08
N ALA A 593 9.58 4.90 -20.26
CA ALA A 593 8.18 5.27 -20.40
C ALA A 593 7.24 4.07 -20.17
N ILE A 594 7.68 2.86 -20.54
CA ILE A 594 7.15 1.59 -20.02
C ILE A 594 8.30 0.83 -19.36
N TYR A 595 8.20 0.62 -18.05
CA TYR A 595 9.18 -0.07 -17.19
C TYR A 595 8.56 -1.37 -16.66
N GLY A 596 9.37 -2.42 -16.52
CA GLY A 596 9.05 -3.59 -15.71
C GLY A 596 10.33 -4.29 -15.26
N LEU A 597 10.13 -5.31 -14.43
CA LEU A 597 11.15 -6.18 -13.87
C LEU A 597 11.12 -7.54 -14.61
N ASN A 598 11.38 -8.63 -13.91
CA ASN A 598 11.44 -9.97 -14.48
C ASN A 598 10.10 -10.37 -15.12
N TYR A 599 10.11 -11.33 -16.06
CA TYR A 599 8.93 -11.88 -16.75
C TYR A 599 7.90 -10.89 -17.37
N MET A 600 8.16 -9.58 -17.37
CA MET A 600 7.26 -8.55 -17.89
C MET A 600 6.93 -8.82 -19.36
N LYS A 601 5.70 -8.50 -19.79
CA LYS A 601 5.25 -8.78 -21.15
C LYS A 601 4.75 -7.52 -21.84
N VAL A 602 5.30 -7.23 -23.00
CA VAL A 602 4.80 -6.19 -23.89
C VAL A 602 4.43 -6.85 -25.21
N ASN A 603 3.13 -6.89 -25.50
CA ASN A 603 2.57 -7.60 -26.65
C ASN A 603 1.97 -6.57 -27.62
N VAL A 604 2.31 -6.66 -28.91
CA VAL A 604 1.76 -5.79 -29.95
C VAL A 604 1.19 -6.63 -31.10
N TYR A 605 -0.14 -6.64 -31.18
CA TYR A 605 -0.90 -7.37 -32.21
C TYR A 605 -1.39 -6.46 -33.35
N GLY A 606 -1.18 -5.15 -33.24
CA GLY A 606 -1.52 -4.12 -34.22
C GLY A 606 -1.41 -2.71 -33.63
N GLY A 607 -1.44 -1.69 -34.49
CA GLY A 607 -1.31 -0.27 -34.08
C GLY A 607 0.12 0.27 -34.13
N ILE A 608 0.33 1.42 -33.48
CA ILE A 608 1.60 2.16 -33.45
C ILE A 608 2.07 2.36 -31.99
N MET A 609 3.32 2.03 -31.71
CA MET A 609 3.97 2.26 -30.42
C MET A 609 5.20 3.14 -30.60
N ASN A 610 5.12 4.40 -30.17
CA ASN A 610 6.25 5.32 -30.14
C ASN A 610 6.75 5.45 -28.70
N MET A 611 8.02 5.15 -28.44
CA MET A 611 8.63 5.31 -27.12
C MET A 611 10.03 5.93 -27.27
N ASP A 612 10.52 6.55 -26.20
CA ASP A 612 11.94 6.84 -26.03
C ASP A 612 12.67 5.63 -25.43
N ASN A 613 12.18 5.15 -24.28
CA ASN A 613 12.82 4.18 -23.42
C ASN A 613 11.79 3.14 -22.98
N ILE A 614 12.01 1.87 -23.30
CA ILE A 614 11.11 0.77 -22.93
C ILE A 614 11.86 -0.49 -22.46
N GLY A 615 11.28 -1.17 -21.48
CA GLY A 615 11.64 -2.55 -21.13
C GLY A 615 12.20 -2.71 -19.72
N TYR A 616 12.98 -3.77 -19.56
CA TYR A 616 13.60 -4.20 -18.31
C TYR A 616 14.62 -3.19 -17.77
N ARG A 617 14.89 -3.27 -16.47
CA ARG A 617 16.05 -2.69 -15.80
C ARG A 617 16.36 -3.52 -14.56
N ASP A 618 17.61 -3.94 -14.42
CA ASP A 618 18.11 -4.51 -13.17
C ASP A 618 18.23 -3.41 -12.08
N GLU A 619 17.88 -3.75 -10.83
CA GLU A 619 18.00 -2.89 -9.64
C GLU A 619 19.22 -3.25 -8.76
N SER A 620 20.18 -4.02 -9.30
CA SER A 620 21.55 -4.26 -8.81
C SER A 620 21.69 -4.80 -7.38
N ASN A 621 20.65 -5.45 -6.85
CA ASN A 621 20.64 -6.05 -5.50
C ASN A 621 20.31 -7.56 -5.49
N GLU A 622 19.66 -8.04 -6.55
CA GLU A 622 19.42 -9.47 -6.83
C GLU A 622 20.70 -10.32 -7.04
N GLU A 623 20.58 -11.65 -7.02
CA GLU A 623 21.12 -12.53 -8.09
C GLU A 623 19.83 -13.38 -8.70
N VAL A 624 18.41 -13.17 -10.55
CA VAL A 624 17.22 -13.68 -11.34
C VAL A 624 17.65 -13.45 -12.80
N THR A 625 17.56 -14.47 -13.64
CA THR A 625 17.72 -14.32 -15.09
C THR A 625 16.61 -13.43 -15.69
N ASP A 626 16.95 -12.35 -16.37
CA ASP A 626 15.99 -11.58 -17.19
C ASP A 626 15.24 -12.54 -18.13
N LYS A 627 13.91 -12.48 -18.07
CA LYS A 627 12.95 -13.27 -18.87
C LYS A 627 11.80 -12.39 -19.37
N SER A 628 12.03 -11.08 -19.42
CA SER A 628 11.14 -10.13 -20.06
C SER A 628 10.94 -10.50 -21.54
N CYS A 629 9.71 -10.36 -22.04
CA CYS A 629 9.38 -10.70 -23.42
C CYS A 629 8.65 -9.56 -24.13
N PHE A 630 9.14 -9.23 -25.33
CA PHE A 630 8.45 -8.38 -26.29
C PHE A 630 7.96 -9.24 -27.46
N THR A 631 6.63 -9.37 -27.60
CA THR A 631 6.00 -10.14 -28.68
C THR A 631 5.33 -9.19 -29.66
N ILE A 632 5.64 -9.29 -30.96
CA ILE A 632 4.94 -8.59 -32.04
C ILE A 632 4.45 -9.56 -33.12
N SER A 633 3.21 -9.36 -33.56
CA SER A 633 2.64 -10.04 -34.74
C SER A 633 2.21 -9.09 -35.85
N ASN A 634 1.92 -7.83 -35.54
CA ASN A 634 1.64 -6.78 -36.51
C ASN A 634 1.76 -5.40 -35.84
N GLY A 635 1.88 -4.34 -36.65
CA GLY A 635 1.99 -2.96 -36.17
C GLY A 635 3.36 -2.33 -36.45
N GLU A 636 3.57 -1.14 -35.90
CA GLU A 636 4.77 -0.32 -36.08
C GLU A 636 5.31 0.14 -34.71
N ILE A 637 6.55 -0.19 -34.40
CA ILE A 637 7.22 0.16 -33.15
C ILE A 637 8.37 1.12 -33.50
N ASN A 638 8.42 2.29 -32.86
CA ASN A 638 9.45 3.29 -33.05
C ASN A 638 10.06 3.64 -31.69
N ILE A 639 11.31 3.24 -31.45
CA ILE A 639 12.02 3.44 -30.17
C ILE A 639 13.21 4.38 -30.37
N SER A 640 13.13 5.60 -29.86
CA SER A 640 14.12 6.66 -30.15
C SER A 640 15.37 6.65 -29.26
N ASN A 641 15.42 5.82 -28.20
CA ASN A 641 16.62 5.62 -27.40
C ASN A 641 16.93 4.14 -27.14
N ARG A 642 16.12 3.39 -26.38
CA ARG A 642 16.45 1.99 -26.02
C ARG A 642 15.24 1.07 -25.80
N MET A 643 15.39 -0.19 -26.24
CA MET A 643 14.41 -1.27 -26.16
C MET A 643 15.04 -2.52 -25.51
N ILE A 644 14.75 -2.73 -24.22
CA ILE A 644 15.48 -3.66 -23.36
C ILE A 644 14.62 -4.87 -22.98
N PHE A 645 14.82 -6.02 -23.62
CA PHE A 645 14.15 -7.28 -23.29
C PHE A 645 15.09 -8.47 -23.47
N ASN A 646 14.89 -9.55 -22.68
CA ASN A 646 15.60 -10.81 -22.89
C ASN A 646 15.14 -11.50 -24.18
N THR A 647 13.84 -11.60 -24.42
CA THR A 647 13.28 -12.34 -25.55
C THR A 647 12.45 -11.42 -26.45
N PHE A 648 12.72 -11.47 -27.76
CA PHE A 648 11.93 -10.80 -28.79
C PHE A 648 11.26 -11.85 -29.69
N GLU A 649 9.93 -11.95 -29.64
CA GLU A 649 9.14 -12.85 -30.50
C GLU A 649 8.53 -12.05 -31.66
N VAL A 650 9.05 -12.24 -32.87
CA VAL A 650 8.73 -11.39 -34.04
C VAL A 650 8.10 -12.22 -35.14
N THR A 651 6.77 -12.13 -35.25
CA THR A 651 5.95 -12.89 -36.21
C THR A 651 5.32 -12.04 -37.30
N GLY A 652 5.53 -10.72 -37.25
CA GLY A 652 5.10 -9.73 -38.24
C GLY A 652 5.19 -8.31 -37.69
N GLY A 653 4.88 -7.31 -38.52
CA GLY A 653 5.04 -5.89 -38.18
C GLY A 653 6.48 -5.37 -38.35
N ASN A 654 6.70 -4.12 -37.94
CA ASN A 654 7.96 -3.40 -38.05
C ASN A 654 8.45 -2.94 -36.66
N ILE A 655 9.73 -3.14 -36.36
CA ILE A 655 10.45 -2.51 -35.25
C ILE A 655 11.53 -1.61 -35.82
N ASN A 656 11.53 -0.33 -35.44
CA ASN A 656 12.62 0.62 -35.66
C ASN A 656 13.13 1.04 -34.27
N ALA A 657 14.37 0.72 -33.90
CA ALA A 657 14.89 1.00 -32.56
C ALA A 657 16.34 1.49 -32.60
N HIS A 658 16.65 2.63 -31.97
CA HIS A 658 18.05 3.08 -31.87
C HIS A 658 18.94 2.00 -31.21
N LEU A 659 18.47 1.43 -30.09
CA LEU A 659 19.14 0.32 -29.40
C LEU A 659 18.18 -0.80 -29.00
N LEU A 660 18.65 -2.04 -29.15
CA LEU A 660 17.87 -3.27 -28.91
C LEU A 660 18.69 -4.29 -28.10
N GLY A 661 18.11 -4.86 -27.03
CA GLY A 661 18.71 -5.93 -26.20
C GLY A 661 18.90 -5.57 -24.72
N SER A 662 19.25 -6.55 -23.87
CA SER A 662 19.28 -6.39 -22.40
C SER A 662 20.54 -6.83 -21.66
N GLY A 663 21.48 -7.52 -22.31
CA GLY A 663 22.68 -8.07 -21.66
C GLY A 663 22.77 -9.58 -21.88
N ILE A 664 23.09 -10.36 -20.84
CA ILE A 664 23.47 -11.77 -21.00
C ILE A 664 22.36 -12.58 -21.69
N GLY A 665 22.69 -13.08 -22.89
CA GLY A 665 21.87 -14.06 -23.60
C GLY A 665 20.50 -13.56 -24.10
N SER A 666 20.35 -12.26 -24.38
CA SER A 666 19.19 -11.71 -25.11
C SER A 666 19.07 -12.38 -26.50
N ARG A 667 17.85 -12.67 -26.95
CA ARG A 667 17.56 -13.48 -28.15
C ARG A 667 16.36 -12.98 -28.96
N ILE A 668 16.46 -13.10 -30.28
CA ILE A 668 15.36 -12.84 -31.22
C ILE A 668 14.86 -14.18 -31.80
N PHE A 669 13.55 -14.38 -31.81
CA PHE A 669 12.85 -15.47 -32.51
C PHE A 669 12.00 -14.86 -33.62
N MET A 670 12.49 -14.87 -34.86
CA MET A 670 11.88 -14.19 -35.99
C MET A 670 11.32 -15.17 -37.03
N TYR A 671 10.05 -15.01 -37.40
CA TYR A 671 9.40 -15.78 -38.46
C TYR A 671 9.03 -14.95 -39.69
N GLN A 672 8.63 -13.69 -39.48
CA GLN A 672 8.32 -12.66 -40.50
C GLN A 672 8.42 -11.26 -39.87
N GLY A 673 8.43 -10.20 -40.69
CA GLY A 673 8.44 -8.79 -40.25
C GLY A 673 9.71 -8.04 -40.66
N LYS A 674 9.88 -6.81 -40.16
CA LYS A 674 11.13 -6.04 -40.26
C LYS A 674 11.63 -5.60 -38.90
N ILE A 675 12.94 -5.72 -38.67
CA ILE A 675 13.69 -5.03 -37.60
C ILE A 675 14.72 -4.11 -38.27
N VAL A 676 14.70 -2.84 -37.93
CA VAL A 676 15.78 -1.87 -38.20
C VAL A 676 16.30 -1.39 -36.86
N MET A 677 17.62 -1.44 -36.68
CA MET A 677 18.24 -0.97 -35.45
C MET A 677 19.59 -0.32 -35.70
N ASP A 678 19.96 0.67 -34.87
CA ASP A 678 21.30 1.25 -34.99
C ASP A 678 22.37 0.38 -34.32
N LYS A 679 22.02 -0.35 -33.23
CA LYS A 679 22.86 -1.44 -32.69
C LYS A 679 22.07 -2.47 -31.86
N PHE A 680 22.44 -3.74 -31.98
CA PHE A 680 22.01 -4.82 -31.08
C PHE A 680 23.05 -5.05 -29.96
N ILE A 681 22.59 -5.31 -28.74
CA ILE A 681 23.45 -5.52 -27.56
C ILE A 681 23.01 -6.78 -26.82
N THR A 682 23.89 -7.78 -26.83
CA THR A 682 23.85 -8.95 -25.93
C THR A 682 25.20 -9.02 -25.23
N ASP A 683 25.23 -9.62 -24.05
CA ASP A 683 26.48 -10.01 -23.39
C ASP A 683 26.69 -11.52 -23.53
N THR A 684 27.96 -11.93 -23.67
CA THR A 684 28.39 -13.29 -23.97
C THR A 684 29.48 -13.71 -22.99
N THR A 685 29.21 -14.77 -22.23
CA THR A 685 29.99 -15.22 -21.05
C THR A 685 31.41 -15.75 -21.34
N GLU A 686 31.94 -15.54 -22.54
CA GLU A 686 33.30 -15.89 -22.98
C GLU A 686 33.93 -14.69 -23.72
N PRO A 687 34.50 -13.70 -22.99
CA PRO A 687 35.28 -12.64 -23.63
C PRO A 687 36.57 -13.22 -24.23
N GLU A 688 36.82 -12.97 -25.52
CA GLU A 688 38.03 -13.45 -26.19
C GLU A 688 39.23 -12.63 -25.68
N TYR A 689 40.16 -13.28 -24.97
CA TYR A 689 41.38 -12.65 -24.49
C TYR A 689 42.34 -12.40 -25.66
N ASN A 690 42.72 -11.15 -25.88
CA ASN A 690 43.61 -10.75 -26.96
C ASN A 690 45.06 -10.69 -26.46
N GLU A 691 45.88 -11.63 -26.94
CA GLU A 691 47.29 -11.77 -26.56
C GLU A 691 48.19 -10.63 -27.09
N GLU A 692 47.79 -9.91 -28.14
CA GLU A 692 48.55 -8.77 -28.69
C GLU A 692 48.32 -7.47 -27.90
N SER A 693 47.10 -7.25 -27.41
CA SER A 693 46.76 -6.08 -26.56
C SER A 693 46.89 -6.35 -25.07
N ASN A 694 47.00 -7.62 -24.64
CA ASN A 694 47.00 -8.06 -23.25
C ASN A 694 45.73 -7.57 -22.49
N ASP A 695 44.57 -7.69 -23.14
CA ASP A 695 43.28 -7.21 -22.61
C ASP A 695 42.12 -8.13 -23.07
N TYR A 696 40.97 -8.06 -22.40
CA TYR A 696 39.80 -8.87 -22.73
C TYR A 696 38.90 -8.16 -23.77
N VAL A 697 38.74 -8.76 -24.95
CA VAL A 697 37.87 -8.23 -26.00
C VAL A 697 36.43 -8.69 -25.74
N ILE A 698 35.61 -7.73 -25.31
CA ILE A 698 34.16 -7.93 -25.09
C ILE A 698 33.37 -7.53 -26.36
N PHE A 699 33.90 -6.62 -27.20
CA PHE A 699 33.25 -6.17 -28.44
C PHE A 699 34.26 -5.81 -29.54
N GLU A 700 34.02 -6.30 -30.76
CA GLU A 700 34.58 -5.77 -32.02
C GLU A 700 33.47 -5.13 -32.87
N TYR A 701 33.84 -4.32 -33.87
CA TYR A 701 32.95 -3.89 -34.95
C TYR A 701 33.76 -3.48 -36.19
N ILE A 702 33.16 -3.64 -37.36
CA ILE A 702 33.79 -3.39 -38.67
C ILE A 702 33.56 -1.94 -39.10
N THR A 703 34.61 -1.15 -39.29
CA THR A 703 34.53 0.15 -39.99
C THR A 703 34.54 -0.04 -41.51
N ALA A 704 34.20 1.01 -42.28
CA ALA A 704 34.01 0.94 -43.74
C ALA A 704 35.25 0.46 -44.56
N ASP A 705 36.39 0.34 -43.90
CA ASP A 705 37.71 -0.10 -44.36
C ASP A 705 38.04 -1.59 -44.05
N GLY A 706 37.13 -2.35 -43.41
CA GLY A 706 36.96 -3.79 -43.71
C GLY A 706 37.64 -4.84 -42.83
N VAL A 707 37.79 -4.62 -41.51
CA VAL A 707 38.32 -5.61 -40.54
C VAL A 707 37.18 -6.29 -39.74
N SER A 708 37.22 -7.62 -39.56
CA SER A 708 36.27 -8.44 -38.75
C SER A 708 36.18 -8.02 -37.26
N LYS A 709 35.21 -8.49 -36.41
CA LYS A 709 34.23 -9.60 -36.54
C LYS A 709 32.91 -9.42 -35.70
N LYS A 710 32.05 -10.46 -35.73
CA LYS A 710 30.91 -10.84 -34.84
C LYS A 710 29.85 -9.75 -34.49
N SER A 711 28.62 -9.93 -35.00
CA SER A 711 27.41 -9.30 -34.41
C SER A 711 26.78 -10.24 -33.37
N ALA A 712 26.16 -9.68 -32.34
CA ALA A 712 25.52 -10.40 -31.23
C ALA A 712 24.30 -11.26 -31.64
N LEU A 713 23.88 -11.22 -32.91
CA LEU A 713 22.76 -11.98 -33.46
C LEU A 713 22.97 -13.50 -33.54
N ASP A 714 24.21 -14.01 -33.38
CA ASP A 714 24.55 -15.44 -33.50
C ASP A 714 23.77 -16.38 -32.53
N THR A 715 23.15 -15.84 -31.48
CA THR A 715 22.30 -16.59 -30.54
C THR A 715 20.82 -16.68 -30.96
N SER A 716 20.41 -15.97 -32.02
CA SER A 716 19.01 -15.77 -32.41
C SER A 716 18.52 -16.78 -33.44
N THR A 717 17.21 -17.05 -33.46
CA THR A 717 16.57 -18.00 -34.37
C THR A 717 15.74 -17.27 -35.42
N ILE A 718 16.15 -17.33 -36.69
CA ILE A 718 15.52 -16.58 -37.80
C ILE A 718 15.05 -17.57 -38.87
N TYR A 719 13.73 -17.64 -39.07
CA TYR A 719 13.07 -18.43 -40.12
C TYR A 719 12.52 -17.58 -41.28
N GLY A 720 12.49 -16.26 -41.14
CA GLY A 720 12.07 -15.32 -42.19
C GLY A 720 11.87 -13.89 -41.68
N GLY A 721 11.82 -12.93 -42.61
CA GLY A 721 11.76 -11.50 -42.31
C GLY A 721 13.00 -10.74 -42.80
N VAL A 722 13.17 -9.50 -42.33
CA VAL A 722 14.35 -8.64 -42.62
C VAL A 722 14.88 -8.07 -41.32
N ILE A 723 16.19 -8.19 -41.09
CA ILE A 723 16.92 -7.50 -40.00
C ILE A 723 17.99 -6.62 -40.63
N GLU A 724 18.11 -5.38 -40.15
CA GLU A 724 19.03 -4.35 -40.66
C GLU A 724 19.70 -3.64 -39.48
N GLU A 725 21.02 -3.80 -39.33
CA GLU A 725 21.83 -3.17 -38.27
C GLU A 725 22.70 -2.06 -38.89
N THR A 726 22.42 -0.79 -38.60
CA THR A 726 23.05 0.36 -39.28
C THR A 726 24.44 0.71 -38.72
N HIS A 727 24.75 0.29 -37.50
CA HIS A 727 25.96 0.59 -36.74
C HIS A 727 26.14 2.09 -36.36
N ASN A 728 25.09 2.91 -36.42
CA ASN A 728 25.12 4.36 -36.17
C ASN A 728 25.26 4.80 -34.68
N VAL A 729 25.86 3.98 -33.80
CA VAL A 729 25.94 4.29 -32.34
C VAL A 729 27.39 4.42 -31.87
N THR A 730 27.72 5.56 -31.25
CA THR A 730 29.08 5.80 -30.73
C THR A 730 29.32 5.20 -29.34
N ILE A 731 30.59 4.94 -29.02
CA ILE A 731 31.03 4.49 -27.69
C ILE A 731 30.62 5.50 -26.59
N GLU A 732 30.63 6.80 -26.88
CA GLU A 732 30.21 7.84 -25.93
C GLU A 732 28.69 7.98 -25.80
N GLU A 733 27.89 7.37 -26.67
CA GLU A 733 26.44 7.19 -26.45
C GLU A 733 26.19 5.94 -25.60
N LEU A 734 26.87 4.83 -25.90
CA LEU A 734 26.81 3.61 -25.09
C LEU A 734 27.21 3.88 -23.62
N LYS A 735 28.27 4.66 -23.37
CA LYS A 735 28.69 5.05 -22.00
C LYS A 735 27.69 5.91 -21.21
N LYS A 736 26.77 6.61 -21.88
CA LYS A 736 25.71 7.39 -21.21
C LYS A 736 24.56 6.50 -20.73
N ILE A 737 24.51 5.26 -21.20
CA ILE A 737 23.51 4.29 -20.83
C ILE A 737 24.02 3.55 -19.61
N SER A 738 23.38 3.78 -18.46
CA SER A 738 23.43 2.81 -17.38
C SER A 738 22.73 1.54 -17.84
N PHE A 739 23.51 0.62 -18.38
CA PHE A 739 23.23 -0.81 -18.30
C PHE A 739 23.04 -1.16 -16.82
N GLY A 740 22.14 -2.10 -16.54
CA GLY A 740 22.18 -2.79 -15.25
C GLY A 740 23.46 -3.61 -15.15
N SER A 741 23.83 -4.01 -13.93
CA SER A 741 24.95 -4.93 -13.71
C SER A 741 24.44 -6.37 -13.92
N CYS A 742 24.16 -6.69 -15.18
CA CYS A 742 23.84 -8.05 -15.64
C CYS A 742 25.05 -8.98 -15.51
#